data_AF-A0A7C2R3W7-F1
#
_entry.id   AF-A0A7C2R3W7-F1
#
_cell.length_a   1.000
_cell.length_b   1.000
_cell.length_c   1.000
_cell.angle_alpha   90.00
_cell.angle_beta   90.00
_cell.angle_gamma   90.00
#
_symmetry.space_group_name_H-M   'P 1'
#
loop_
_entity.id
_entity.type
_entity.pdbx_description
1 polymer ?
#
loop_
_entity_poly.entity_id
_entity_poly.type
_entity_poly.pdbx_seq_one_letter_code
_entity_poly.pdbx_strand_id
1 'polypeptide(L)'
;MWRSDSLEDTMTGPISGPTCSAGRVMRMMRVMRVMNRAVNDKRSLKMRNTDSSMKLRSIGYCMSVVRIMAVWFLVALMAPDALGQPLPPEADGGNMARFVWKDSAGSGRQQTVLFRRTFDLAENGSAGSAVIHLFADSRYHLHVNATPVNFGPSRFYPRNPRYDSYDLSGYLREGKNVIAVEVLSNGTETFQVPLSIGGLIAWGAVDTGTGRISLETPGDWKMHPSGAFRHDALRFSFACGPMEIFDARQEPGDWKAADFDDSHWEAPVEIGNRDHWGSLTPRVIPPLTQEEMIPVELLGIYEPSGEETVYSFFIKTPDETNRLYGSGWQMYACTYVYSPREQEVEMGLWWGEYYLNGEGPLEVSGSEPGNPVRQNRVFRFRQGWNFLFISYVAIWGGWDYYMAVPKDAGLQFSPLKTGDHGPAILTAGPFPEDQKIFDPEKIPPGDDICIVSGKEFGWILRELGKMGPNPARDLVWRKLDMERNMKTNDFQVSDFGISGPVTLVFDLGGKQLGRLFFHMDADEGAVVDLGWSEDLNSLGMPFLYKRLQVNAAARFITTEGLKRYETFKPYGARYLQVHVDPGGSPCTLGKIGLIRQVYPFEKRGSFSCSNPMLEKIWEMGWRTLRVCAEDSYTDTPFRERGLYAGDALPEYAITLATSGDSRLMKQSLLLFQDMYRDNMYGDREEGLNDFVLITLLELHWYYRITGDLEFVRSLYPNYHALMQHLMKRRNPEGYYSTGRVFIEWTKIDKTADLAASQALISESFRCMAELAATLDREADAAQFAGEADRLDEVLNTLFWDEGRGAYRDGFRDGMAIGHHYPISSVLPLLFGISPDTREDSLIAFLDRELRDIGEETRNRKITPYGSFYLFAALYRTGHAALAERFMLQYWSRMIHQGDDTSWENFDIGGADGGGQGTASHAWSGHPTYFLSTEVLGVQLGFSREFIPSLIEIAPQSETLSWARGTVPHPAGMVGVDWRIEGERLILQVLLPEGVAYRVAPRGRLAGFTLDLNVETYGENREPILISIEPGSPFKSSFLGRYE
;
A
#
# COMPACT_ATOMS: atom_id res chain seq x y z
N MET A 1 -2.21 -3.61 22.98
CA MET A 1 -1.54 -2.58 23.80
C MET A 1 -0.42 -1.97 23.00
N TRP A 2 -0.68 -0.86 22.30
CA TRP A 2 0.36 0.08 21.87
C TRP A 2 0.24 1.26 22.83
N ARG A 3 0.96 1.22 23.94
CA ARG A 3 1.24 2.43 24.74
C ARG A 3 2.56 2.96 24.21
N SER A 4 2.52 4.13 23.58
CA SER A 4 3.69 4.96 23.39
C SER A 4 4.01 5.57 24.74
N ASP A 5 5.01 5.05 25.43
CA ASP A 5 5.52 5.71 26.63
C ASP A 5 6.22 7.01 26.21
N SER A 6 5.67 8.10 26.70
CA SER A 6 6.11 9.48 26.57
C SER A 6 7.04 9.88 27.73
N LEU A 7 7.69 11.05 27.57
CA LEU A 7 8.33 11.93 28.56
C LEU A 7 9.85 11.70 28.73
N GLU A 8 10.73 12.70 28.91
CA GLU A 8 10.64 14.16 28.99
C GLU A 8 12.08 14.74 28.95
N ASP A 9 12.18 16.00 28.52
CA ASP A 9 13.17 17.05 28.87
C ASP A 9 14.70 16.80 28.88
N THR A 10 15.42 17.58 28.05
CA THR A 10 16.22 18.72 28.57
C THR A 10 16.84 19.58 27.44
N MET A 11 16.95 20.88 27.77
CA MET A 11 17.84 21.92 27.21
C MET A 11 17.26 22.93 26.20
N THR A 12 16.61 23.92 26.78
CA THR A 12 16.55 25.32 26.33
C THR A 12 17.93 26.01 26.39
N GLY A 13 18.31 26.75 25.34
CA GLY A 13 19.42 27.73 25.39
C GLY A 13 19.91 28.18 24.00
N PRO A 14 19.98 29.50 23.69
CA PRO A 14 20.16 30.00 22.33
C PRO A 14 21.65 30.10 21.96
N ILE A 15 22.02 29.71 20.74
CA ILE A 15 23.37 29.97 20.22
C ILE A 15 23.27 30.59 18.82
N SER A 16 23.75 31.83 18.79
CA SER A 16 24.06 32.73 17.68
C SER A 16 24.85 32.08 16.54
N GLY A 17 24.58 32.50 15.30
CA GLY A 17 25.28 32.06 14.09
C GLY A 17 26.76 32.47 14.00
N PRO A 18 27.44 32.04 12.91
CA PRO A 18 28.04 33.04 12.03
C PRO A 18 27.97 32.71 10.52
N THR A 19 27.67 33.76 9.75
CA THR A 19 28.22 34.17 8.44
C THR A 19 29.03 33.16 7.61
N CYS A 20 28.53 32.84 6.41
CA CYS A 20 29.29 32.20 5.33
C CYS A 20 29.87 33.28 4.39
N SER A 21 31.20 33.40 4.34
CA SER A 21 31.91 34.31 3.43
C SER A 21 32.34 33.60 2.14
N ALA A 22 32.10 34.28 1.02
CA ALA A 22 32.53 33.99 -0.33
C ALA A 22 33.98 33.47 -0.43
N GLY A 23 34.16 32.26 -0.94
CA GLY A 23 35.50 31.66 -1.05
C GLY A 23 35.59 30.34 -1.83
N ARG A 24 34.69 30.03 -2.77
CA ARG A 24 34.87 28.84 -3.66
C ARG A 24 34.51 29.04 -5.14
N VAL A 25 34.08 30.23 -5.56
CA VAL A 25 33.73 30.50 -6.98
C VAL A 25 34.93 30.97 -7.83
N MET A 26 36.08 31.29 -7.23
CA MET A 26 37.27 31.79 -7.95
C MET A 26 38.38 30.78 -8.23
N ARG A 27 38.14 29.46 -8.07
CA ARG A 27 39.09 28.41 -8.51
C ARG A 27 38.64 27.60 -9.73
N MET A 28 37.38 27.68 -10.15
CA MET A 28 36.87 26.98 -11.34
C MET A 28 37.16 27.72 -12.66
N MET A 29 37.26 29.05 -12.64
CA MET A 29 37.46 29.87 -13.86
C MET A 29 38.91 29.95 -14.37
N ARG A 30 39.89 29.29 -13.72
CA ARG A 30 41.29 29.27 -14.18
C ARG A 30 41.71 28.00 -14.93
N VAL A 31 40.88 26.95 -14.93
CA VAL A 31 41.16 25.70 -15.65
C VAL A 31 40.54 25.70 -17.06
N MET A 32 39.41 26.38 -17.26
CA MET A 32 38.76 26.48 -18.58
C MET A 32 39.45 27.42 -19.60
N ARG A 33 40.45 28.22 -19.19
CA ARG A 33 41.23 29.08 -20.12
C ARG A 33 42.49 28.44 -20.69
N VAL A 34 42.85 27.22 -20.28
CA VAL A 34 44.04 26.51 -20.78
C VAL A 34 43.69 25.49 -21.86
N MET A 35 42.47 24.95 -21.90
CA MET A 35 42.06 23.96 -22.93
C MET A 35 41.63 24.57 -24.27
N ASN A 36 41.25 25.85 -24.30
CA ASN A 36 40.75 26.50 -25.54
C ASN A 36 41.85 27.05 -26.47
N ARG A 37 43.14 26.78 -26.18
CA ARG A 37 44.28 27.21 -27.01
C ARG A 37 45.00 26.08 -27.77
N ALA A 38 44.55 24.83 -27.64
CA ALA A 38 45.23 23.67 -28.25
C ALA A 38 44.55 23.13 -29.53
N VAL A 39 43.43 23.71 -29.97
CA VAL A 39 42.65 23.17 -31.12
C VAL A 39 42.84 23.95 -32.43
N ASN A 40 43.46 25.14 -32.40
CA ASN A 40 43.66 25.95 -33.59
C ASN A 40 45.15 26.18 -33.87
N ASP A 41 45.84 25.19 -34.45
CA ASP A 41 46.88 25.52 -35.44
C ASP A 41 47.19 24.34 -36.38
N LYS A 42 47.00 24.57 -37.67
CA LYS A 42 47.38 23.67 -38.77
C LYS A 42 48.45 24.39 -39.61
N ARG A 43 49.62 23.74 -39.75
CA ARG A 43 50.54 23.66 -40.93
C ARG A 43 52.01 23.87 -40.54
N SER A 44 52.86 22.88 -40.81
CA SER A 44 53.92 22.92 -41.86
C SER A 44 55.03 21.87 -41.65
N LEU A 45 55.43 21.22 -42.78
CA LEU A 45 56.74 20.68 -43.24
C LEU A 45 57.83 20.28 -42.19
N LYS A 46 58.67 19.24 -42.31
CA LYS A 46 59.26 18.51 -43.46
C LYS A 46 60.06 17.28 -42.94
N MET A 47 60.36 16.34 -43.84
CA MET A 47 61.08 15.06 -43.72
C MET A 47 62.44 15.04 -42.98
N ARG A 48 62.77 13.93 -42.29
CA ARG A 48 63.76 12.89 -42.71
C ARG A 48 63.92 11.74 -41.69
N ASN A 49 64.14 10.53 -42.23
CA ASN A 49 64.56 9.21 -41.71
C ASN A 49 65.16 9.16 -40.28
N THR A 50 64.90 8.12 -39.46
CA THR A 50 65.19 6.68 -39.68
C THR A 50 64.35 5.74 -38.79
N ASP A 51 64.06 4.53 -39.32
CA ASP A 51 63.86 3.19 -38.68
C ASP A 51 63.29 3.06 -37.25
N SER A 52 62.49 2.07 -36.85
CA SER A 52 61.79 0.88 -37.37
C SER A 52 61.13 0.34 -36.08
N SER A 53 59.83 0.13 -35.92
CA SER A 53 59.11 -1.12 -36.17
C SER A 53 57.81 -1.10 -35.33
N MET A 54 56.64 -1.03 -35.96
CA MET A 54 55.29 -1.33 -35.43
C MET A 54 54.29 -0.45 -36.20
N LYS A 55 53.72 -0.97 -37.29
CA LYS A 55 52.41 -0.55 -37.84
C LYS A 55 52.11 -1.34 -39.12
N LEU A 56 51.55 -2.54 -38.95
CA LEU A 56 50.85 -3.25 -40.00
C LEU A 56 49.68 -4.11 -39.45
N ARG A 57 49.10 -3.69 -38.32
CA ARG A 57 47.89 -4.33 -37.72
C ARG A 57 46.76 -3.34 -37.40
N SER A 58 46.72 -2.17 -38.03
CA SER A 58 45.76 -1.11 -37.69
C SER A 58 44.94 -0.56 -38.86
N ILE A 59 44.93 -1.23 -40.02
CA ILE A 59 44.09 -0.83 -41.17
C ILE A 59 42.88 -1.76 -41.38
N GLY A 60 42.90 -2.98 -40.81
CA GLY A 60 41.75 -3.89 -40.84
C GLY A 60 40.65 -3.61 -39.80
N TYR A 61 40.94 -2.83 -38.75
CA TYR A 61 40.01 -2.58 -37.65
C TYR A 61 39.07 -1.39 -37.91
N CYS A 62 39.45 -0.44 -38.78
CA CYS A 62 38.64 0.75 -39.07
C CYS A 62 37.45 0.48 -40.02
N MET A 63 37.46 -0.58 -40.83
CA MET A 63 36.35 -0.86 -41.75
C MET A 63 35.24 -1.74 -41.14
N SER A 64 35.51 -2.46 -40.05
CA SER A 64 34.50 -3.24 -39.32
C SER A 64 33.66 -2.36 -38.38
N VAL A 65 34.26 -1.32 -37.79
CA VAL A 65 33.57 -0.39 -36.89
C VAL A 65 32.56 0.49 -37.63
N VAL A 66 32.83 0.87 -38.89
CA VAL A 66 31.92 1.69 -39.69
C VAL A 66 30.70 0.89 -40.20
N ARG A 67 30.82 -0.43 -40.39
CA ARG A 67 29.68 -1.31 -40.75
C ARG A 67 28.81 -1.68 -39.54
N ILE A 68 29.40 -1.81 -38.35
CA ILE A 68 28.64 -2.07 -37.11
C ILE A 68 27.83 -0.83 -36.69
N MET A 69 28.36 0.38 -36.87
CA MET A 69 27.60 1.61 -36.59
C MET A 69 26.45 1.87 -37.56
N ALA A 70 26.54 1.41 -38.82
CA ALA A 70 25.45 1.55 -39.80
C ALA A 70 24.27 0.59 -39.54
N VAL A 71 24.52 -0.58 -38.95
CA VAL A 71 23.47 -1.54 -38.58
C VAL A 71 22.74 -1.11 -37.30
N TRP A 72 23.45 -0.50 -36.34
CA TRP A 72 22.83 0.12 -35.17
C TRP A 72 21.93 1.31 -35.51
N PHE A 73 22.28 2.10 -36.54
CA PHE A 73 21.45 3.21 -36.99
C PHE A 73 20.16 2.76 -37.72
N LEU A 74 20.16 1.58 -38.34
CA LEU A 74 19.00 1.02 -39.02
C LEU A 74 18.05 0.25 -38.08
N VAL A 75 18.58 -0.34 -36.99
CA VAL A 75 17.75 -0.96 -35.94
C VAL A 75 17.08 0.10 -35.05
N ALA A 76 17.69 1.28 -34.87
CA ALA A 76 17.06 2.40 -34.19
C ALA A 76 15.88 3.04 -34.96
N LEU A 77 15.75 2.77 -36.26
CA LEU A 77 14.68 3.28 -37.14
C LEU A 77 13.49 2.32 -37.29
N MET A 78 13.51 1.16 -36.62
CA MET A 78 12.41 0.16 -36.68
C MET A 78 11.77 -0.12 -35.31
N ALA A 79 12.02 0.71 -34.29
CA ALA A 79 11.19 0.73 -33.10
C ALA A 79 9.81 1.34 -33.47
N PRO A 80 8.68 0.77 -33.02
CA PRO A 80 7.38 1.42 -33.20
C PRO A 80 7.46 2.81 -32.59
N ASP A 81 6.97 3.81 -33.32
CA ASP A 81 7.00 5.24 -32.97
C ASP A 81 6.79 5.46 -31.46
N ALA A 82 7.90 5.59 -30.73
CA ALA A 82 7.88 6.12 -29.39
C ALA A 82 7.49 7.59 -29.56
N LEU A 83 6.25 7.92 -29.18
CA LEU A 83 5.81 9.28 -28.87
C LEU A 83 7.00 10.00 -28.23
N GLY A 84 7.63 10.94 -28.98
CA GLY A 84 8.85 11.59 -28.55
C GLY A 84 8.59 12.23 -27.19
N GLN A 85 9.26 11.71 -26.15
CA GLN A 85 9.05 12.20 -24.78
C GLN A 85 9.45 13.67 -24.73
N PRO A 86 8.53 14.61 -24.50
CA PRO A 86 8.91 16.00 -24.33
C PRO A 86 9.70 16.11 -23.03
N LEU A 87 10.81 16.81 -23.12
CA LEU A 87 11.65 17.09 -21.96
C LEU A 87 10.86 17.89 -20.91
N PRO A 88 11.20 17.77 -19.62
CA PRO A 88 10.56 18.55 -18.56
C PRO A 88 10.62 20.06 -18.85
N PRO A 89 9.77 20.87 -18.20
CA PRO A 89 9.57 22.31 -18.49
C PRO A 89 10.83 23.18 -18.53
N GLU A 90 11.99 22.71 -18.07
CA GLU A 90 13.25 23.45 -18.08
C GLU A 90 14.05 23.35 -19.39
N ALA A 91 13.76 22.41 -20.30
CA ALA A 91 14.65 22.13 -21.42
C ALA A 91 14.31 22.84 -22.75
N ASP A 92 13.08 23.33 -22.93
CA ASP A 92 12.65 23.99 -24.16
C ASP A 92 12.35 25.47 -23.85
N GLY A 93 13.33 26.34 -24.11
CA GLY A 93 13.39 27.74 -23.67
C GLY A 93 12.33 28.69 -24.25
N GLY A 94 11.03 28.40 -24.05
CA GLY A 94 9.91 29.19 -24.59
C GLY A 94 8.70 29.39 -23.68
N ASN A 95 8.36 28.48 -22.77
CA ASN A 95 7.27 28.67 -21.79
C ASN A 95 7.31 27.57 -20.72
N MET A 96 7.27 27.92 -19.43
CA MET A 96 7.35 26.95 -18.32
C MET A 96 6.00 26.86 -17.62
N ALA A 97 5.28 25.75 -17.80
CA ALA A 97 4.08 25.46 -17.01
C ALA A 97 4.36 25.64 -15.51
N ARG A 98 3.37 26.15 -14.78
CA ARG A 98 3.46 26.46 -13.35
C ARG A 98 2.49 25.61 -12.56
N PHE A 99 2.89 25.32 -11.33
CA PHE A 99 1.97 24.80 -10.32
C PHE A 99 0.93 25.85 -9.99
N VAL A 100 -0.34 25.45 -10.07
CA VAL A 100 -1.50 26.31 -9.83
C VAL A 100 -2.49 25.66 -8.88
N TRP A 101 -3.25 26.48 -8.17
CA TRP A 101 -4.26 26.05 -7.20
C TRP A 101 -5.35 27.12 -6.99
N LYS A 102 -6.15 26.99 -5.94
CA LYS A 102 -7.15 28.01 -5.55
C LYS A 102 -6.57 29.26 -4.90
N ASP A 103 -5.38 29.14 -4.35
CA ASP A 103 -4.64 30.22 -3.69
C ASP A 103 -3.13 29.92 -3.77
N SER A 104 -2.29 30.90 -3.45
CA SER A 104 -0.83 30.74 -3.54
C SER A 104 -0.23 29.85 -2.45
N ALA A 105 -0.99 29.51 -1.40
CA ALA A 105 -0.49 28.75 -0.26
C ALA A 105 -0.62 27.24 -0.46
N GLY A 106 -1.67 26.79 -1.15
CA GLY A 106 -1.95 25.37 -1.35
C GLY A 106 -2.38 24.65 -0.07
N SER A 107 -2.55 25.35 1.06
CA SER A 107 -2.83 24.74 2.35
C SER A 107 -4.31 24.37 2.50
N GLY A 108 -4.56 23.42 3.39
CA GLY A 108 -5.90 22.97 3.75
C GLY A 108 -6.03 21.47 3.66
N ARG A 109 -7.00 20.94 4.41
CA ARG A 109 -7.28 19.50 4.53
C ARG A 109 -8.41 19.11 3.60
N GLN A 110 -8.27 17.97 2.92
CA GLN A 110 -9.30 17.39 2.04
C GLN A 110 -9.86 18.39 1.02
N GLN A 111 -9.01 19.28 0.50
CA GLN A 111 -9.45 20.32 -0.43
C GLN A 111 -9.62 19.73 -1.82
N THR A 112 -10.74 20.04 -2.47
CA THR A 112 -11.00 19.63 -3.85
C THR A 112 -11.09 20.86 -4.75
N VAL A 113 -10.38 20.85 -5.87
CA VAL A 113 -10.43 21.93 -6.87
C VAL A 113 -10.68 21.31 -8.24
N LEU A 114 -11.67 21.86 -8.94
CA LEU A 114 -12.06 21.45 -10.28
C LEU A 114 -11.33 22.37 -11.27
N PHE A 115 -10.65 21.81 -12.26
CA PHE A 115 -9.98 22.56 -13.31
C PHE A 115 -10.55 22.21 -14.68
N ARG A 116 -10.75 23.21 -15.52
CA ARG A 116 -11.30 23.06 -16.88
C ARG A 116 -10.47 23.81 -17.90
N ARG A 117 -10.19 23.14 -19.03
CA ARG A 117 -9.62 23.73 -20.24
C ARG A 117 -10.55 23.48 -21.41
N THR A 118 -11.13 24.56 -21.93
CA THR A 118 -12.11 24.53 -23.02
C THR A 118 -11.48 25.07 -24.31
N PHE A 119 -11.73 24.41 -25.44
CA PHE A 119 -11.26 24.86 -26.76
C PHE A 119 -12.10 24.25 -27.89
N ASP A 120 -12.02 24.82 -29.09
CA ASP A 120 -12.72 24.35 -30.28
C ASP A 120 -11.77 23.66 -31.27
N LEU A 121 -12.23 22.55 -31.87
CA LEU A 121 -11.63 21.92 -33.04
C LEU A 121 -12.46 22.27 -34.29
N ALA A 122 -11.77 22.56 -35.40
CA ALA A 122 -12.40 22.97 -36.65
C ALA A 122 -13.26 21.86 -37.29
N GLU A 123 -14.18 22.25 -38.16
CA GLU A 123 -15.08 21.36 -38.93
C GLU A 123 -14.27 20.34 -39.77
N ASN A 124 -14.55 19.03 -39.63
CA ASN A 124 -13.75 17.91 -40.16
C ASN A 124 -12.31 17.79 -39.61
N GLY A 125 -11.96 18.50 -38.54
CA GLY A 125 -10.64 18.41 -37.92
C GLY A 125 -10.51 17.15 -37.05
N SER A 126 -9.62 16.23 -37.41
CA SER A 126 -9.05 15.27 -36.46
C SER A 126 -7.80 15.89 -35.82
N ALA A 127 -7.66 15.81 -34.49
CA ALA A 127 -6.41 16.20 -33.86
C ALA A 127 -5.28 15.30 -34.39
N GLY A 128 -4.24 15.91 -34.97
CA GLY A 128 -3.08 15.15 -35.50
C GLY A 128 -2.27 14.50 -34.38
N SER A 129 -2.15 15.21 -33.25
CA SER A 129 -1.67 14.70 -31.97
C SER A 129 -2.30 15.51 -30.85
N ALA A 130 -2.59 14.90 -29.70
CA ALA A 130 -3.11 15.60 -28.54
C ALA A 130 -2.52 14.99 -27.28
N VAL A 131 -1.45 15.56 -26.73
CA VAL A 131 -0.76 15.00 -25.56
C VAL A 131 -0.85 15.97 -24.41
N ILE A 132 -1.30 15.46 -23.25
CA ILE A 132 -1.21 16.15 -21.97
C ILE A 132 -0.22 15.43 -21.07
N HIS A 133 0.61 16.21 -20.41
CA HIS A 133 1.39 15.80 -19.25
C HIS A 133 0.82 16.50 -18.04
N LEU A 134 0.65 15.78 -16.93
CA LEU A 134 0.16 16.40 -15.71
C LEU A 134 0.65 15.71 -14.44
N PHE A 135 0.69 16.51 -13.38
CA PHE A 135 0.90 16.06 -12.02
C PHE A 135 0.01 16.88 -11.08
N ALA A 136 -0.51 16.23 -10.05
CA ALA A 136 -1.31 16.90 -9.04
C ALA A 136 -0.97 16.38 -7.63
N ASP A 137 -1.03 17.28 -6.65
CA ASP A 137 -0.89 16.94 -5.25
C ASP A 137 -2.27 17.05 -4.55
N SER A 138 -2.88 15.96 -4.10
CA SER A 138 -2.29 14.62 -3.92
C SER A 138 -2.76 13.61 -4.96
N ARG A 139 -3.97 13.76 -5.50
CA ARG A 139 -4.59 12.86 -6.50
C ARG A 139 -5.49 13.63 -7.46
N TYR A 140 -5.69 13.10 -8.67
CA TYR A 140 -6.57 13.65 -9.69
C TYR A 140 -7.40 12.59 -10.41
N HIS A 141 -8.55 13.01 -10.94
CA HIS A 141 -9.27 12.34 -12.03
C HIS A 141 -9.25 13.20 -13.29
N LEU A 142 -8.75 12.64 -14.39
CA LEU A 142 -8.71 13.28 -15.70
C LEU A 142 -9.88 12.80 -16.56
N HIS A 143 -10.62 13.74 -17.12
CA HIS A 143 -11.72 13.49 -18.05
C HIS A 143 -11.55 14.35 -19.30
N VAL A 144 -12.03 13.84 -20.43
CA VAL A 144 -12.19 14.61 -21.67
C VAL A 144 -13.61 14.42 -22.16
N ASN A 145 -14.35 15.52 -22.32
CA ASN A 145 -15.77 15.50 -22.73
C ASN A 145 -16.61 14.54 -21.87
N ALA A 146 -16.50 14.65 -20.54
CA ALA A 146 -17.10 13.75 -19.54
C ALA A 146 -16.69 12.26 -19.59
N THR A 147 -15.81 11.87 -20.52
CA THR A 147 -15.27 10.50 -20.59
C THR A 147 -14.05 10.39 -19.66
N PRO A 148 -14.03 9.45 -18.70
CA PRO A 148 -12.87 9.21 -17.86
C PRO A 148 -11.66 8.78 -18.69
N VAL A 149 -10.50 9.38 -18.43
CA VAL A 149 -9.21 9.02 -19.04
C VAL A 149 -8.36 8.24 -18.05
N ASN A 150 -8.11 8.79 -16.85
CA ASN A 150 -7.34 8.10 -15.83
C ASN A 150 -7.45 8.72 -14.43
N PHE A 151 -6.96 7.96 -13.45
CA PHE A 151 -6.73 8.36 -12.06
C PHE A 151 -5.23 8.42 -11.76
N GLY A 152 -4.76 9.48 -11.12
CA GLY A 152 -3.35 9.63 -10.79
C GLY A 152 -3.08 10.68 -9.71
N PRO A 153 -1.83 11.17 -9.58
CA PRO A 153 -0.64 10.47 -10.06
C PRO A 153 -0.37 9.22 -9.22
N SER A 154 0.68 8.47 -9.57
CA SER A 154 1.29 7.53 -8.61
C SER A 154 1.69 8.25 -7.33
N ARG A 155 1.79 7.50 -6.23
CA ARG A 155 2.38 7.96 -4.98
C ARG A 155 3.80 8.47 -5.18
N PHE A 156 4.18 9.45 -4.37
CA PHE A 156 5.40 10.22 -4.57
C PHE A 156 5.87 10.85 -3.26
N TYR A 157 7.14 11.25 -3.27
CA TYR A 157 7.68 12.23 -2.32
C TYR A 157 7.84 13.57 -3.05
N PRO A 158 7.51 14.72 -2.43
CA PRO A 158 7.60 16.02 -3.08
C PRO A 158 8.96 16.33 -3.70
N ARG A 159 10.04 15.74 -3.20
CA ARG A 159 11.39 15.90 -3.75
C ARG A 159 11.57 15.31 -5.15
N ASN A 160 10.90 14.19 -5.46
CA ASN A 160 11.04 13.48 -6.74
C ASN A 160 9.65 13.07 -7.27
N PRO A 161 8.79 14.05 -7.61
CA PRO A 161 7.45 13.78 -8.11
C PRO A 161 7.51 13.19 -9.53
N ARG A 162 6.51 12.36 -9.86
CA ARG A 162 6.37 11.77 -11.18
C ARG A 162 5.08 12.21 -11.86
N TYR A 163 5.17 12.63 -13.11
CA TYR A 163 4.02 13.05 -13.91
C TYR A 163 3.53 11.94 -14.83
N ASP A 164 2.25 11.97 -15.16
CA ASP A 164 1.62 11.07 -16.12
C ASP A 164 1.51 11.75 -17.48
N SER A 165 1.52 10.96 -18.56
CA SER A 165 1.37 11.43 -19.94
C SER A 165 0.27 10.66 -20.64
N TYR A 166 -0.67 11.36 -21.27
CA TYR A 166 -1.79 10.75 -21.97
C TYR A 166 -1.96 11.32 -23.37
N ASP A 167 -2.19 10.43 -24.33
CA ASP A 167 -2.74 10.79 -25.63
C ASP A 167 -4.26 10.93 -25.52
N LEU A 168 -4.75 12.13 -25.81
CA LEU A 168 -6.14 12.53 -25.74
C LEU A 168 -6.83 12.47 -27.10
N SER A 169 -6.12 12.16 -28.19
CA SER A 169 -6.64 12.26 -29.56
C SER A 169 -7.95 11.47 -29.76
N GLY A 170 -8.04 10.27 -29.17
CA GLY A 170 -9.23 9.41 -29.23
C GLY A 170 -10.45 9.90 -28.43
N TYR A 171 -10.30 10.94 -27.60
CA TYR A 171 -11.37 11.50 -26.77
C TYR A 171 -11.92 12.84 -27.30
N LEU A 172 -11.21 13.44 -28.26
CA LEU A 172 -11.57 14.72 -28.85
C LEU A 172 -12.62 14.54 -29.96
N ARG A 173 -13.44 15.57 -30.15
CA ARG A 173 -14.49 15.61 -31.17
C ARG A 173 -14.48 16.94 -31.91
N GLU A 174 -15.19 17.01 -33.03
CA GLU A 174 -15.40 18.28 -33.73
C GLU A 174 -16.12 19.32 -32.83
N GLY A 175 -15.75 20.60 -32.96
CA GLY A 175 -16.33 21.69 -32.19
C GLY A 175 -15.77 21.77 -30.76
N LYS A 176 -16.64 22.10 -29.80
CA LYS A 176 -16.26 22.39 -28.41
C LYS A 176 -15.81 21.13 -27.66
N ASN A 177 -14.59 21.18 -27.13
CA ASN A 177 -13.99 20.16 -26.29
C ASN A 177 -13.64 20.72 -24.91
N VAL A 178 -13.67 19.84 -23.92
CA VAL A 178 -13.25 20.14 -22.55
C VAL A 178 -12.30 19.07 -22.06
N ILE A 179 -11.17 19.50 -21.50
CA ILE A 179 -10.35 18.71 -20.59
C ILE A 179 -10.70 19.14 -19.17
N ALA A 180 -11.12 18.20 -18.34
CA ALA A 180 -11.54 18.41 -16.96
C ALA A 180 -10.63 17.62 -16.02
N VAL A 181 -10.09 18.28 -15.00
CA VAL A 181 -9.23 17.66 -13.98
C VAL A 181 -9.80 17.97 -12.61
N GLU A 182 -10.23 16.93 -11.91
CA GLU A 182 -10.69 17.01 -10.52
C GLU A 182 -9.51 16.67 -9.62
N VAL A 183 -9.04 17.60 -8.78
CA VAL A 183 -7.87 17.38 -7.92
C VAL A 183 -8.28 17.38 -6.45
N LEU A 184 -7.89 16.33 -5.72
CA LEU A 184 -8.06 16.21 -4.27
C LEU A 184 -6.69 16.27 -3.59
N SER A 185 -6.50 17.29 -2.76
CA SER A 185 -5.37 17.39 -1.83
C SER A 185 -5.75 16.76 -0.49
N ASN A 186 -4.94 15.82 -0.02
CA ASN A 186 -5.18 15.18 1.28
C ASN A 186 -5.07 16.21 2.42
N GLY A 187 -4.02 17.05 2.39
CA GLY A 187 -3.69 17.99 3.46
C GLY A 187 -3.46 17.33 4.83
N THR A 188 -3.09 16.06 4.82
CA THR A 188 -2.78 15.24 5.99
C THR A 188 -1.73 14.21 5.62
N GLU A 189 -0.89 13.81 6.57
CA GLU A 189 0.06 12.72 6.40
C GLU A 189 -0.67 11.39 6.16
N THR A 190 -0.19 10.62 5.18
CA THR A 190 -0.64 9.26 4.86
C THR A 190 0.56 8.38 4.55
N PHE A 191 0.38 7.06 4.48
CA PHE A 191 1.43 6.13 4.05
C PHE A 191 1.59 6.07 2.52
N GLN A 192 0.67 6.68 1.77
CA GLN A 192 0.81 6.81 0.32
C GLN A 192 1.57 8.10 -0.04
N VAL A 193 1.20 9.22 0.56
CA VAL A 193 1.79 10.54 0.27
C VAL A 193 2.09 11.23 1.60
N PRO A 194 3.31 11.78 1.78
CA PRO A 194 3.63 12.56 2.97
C PRO A 194 2.78 13.82 3.06
N LEU A 195 2.77 14.47 4.22
CA LEU A 195 2.08 15.76 4.38
C LEU A 195 2.62 16.78 3.37
N SER A 196 1.74 17.32 2.54
CA SER A 196 2.05 18.23 1.43
C SER A 196 0.92 19.25 1.22
N ILE A 197 1.11 20.16 0.27
CA ILE A 197 0.14 21.19 -0.15
C ILE A 197 -0.59 20.77 -1.44
N GLY A 198 -1.73 21.37 -1.73
CA GLY A 198 -2.45 21.19 -2.99
C GLY A 198 -1.80 21.92 -4.17
N GLY A 199 -1.84 21.32 -5.34
CA GLY A 199 -1.37 21.92 -6.59
C GLY A 199 -1.63 21.06 -7.81
N LEU A 200 -1.79 21.70 -8.97
CA LEU A 200 -1.87 21.08 -10.29
C LEU A 200 -0.83 21.72 -11.21
N ILE A 201 -0.16 20.91 -12.02
CA ILE A 201 0.61 21.38 -13.17
C ILE A 201 0.25 20.54 -14.39
N ALA A 202 0.00 21.19 -15.51
CA ALA A 202 -0.22 20.51 -16.78
C ALA A 202 0.52 21.23 -17.92
N TRP A 203 0.98 20.47 -18.91
CA TRP A 203 1.58 20.98 -20.14
C TRP A 203 1.38 20.00 -21.30
N GLY A 204 1.85 20.38 -22.49
CA GLY A 204 1.60 19.66 -23.72
C GLY A 204 0.72 20.48 -24.65
N ALA A 205 0.12 19.83 -25.64
CA ALA A 205 -0.66 20.52 -26.65
C ALA A 205 -1.59 19.63 -27.44
N VAL A 206 -2.59 20.27 -28.06
CA VAL A 206 -3.43 19.70 -29.11
C VAL A 206 -3.05 20.33 -30.45
N ASP A 207 -2.63 19.49 -31.40
CA ASP A 207 -2.41 19.89 -32.78
C ASP A 207 -3.74 19.81 -33.54
N THR A 208 -4.20 20.97 -34.02
CA THR A 208 -5.48 21.09 -34.75
C THR A 208 -5.31 20.93 -36.26
N GLY A 209 -4.10 20.66 -36.75
CA GLY A 209 -3.75 20.64 -38.17
C GLY A 209 -3.55 22.03 -38.78
N THR A 210 -4.19 23.07 -38.24
CA THR A 210 -4.01 24.48 -38.64
C THR A 210 -3.28 25.31 -37.59
N GLY A 211 -2.98 24.75 -36.42
CA GLY A 211 -2.35 25.43 -35.30
C GLY A 211 -2.16 24.50 -34.09
N ARG A 212 -1.69 25.08 -32.98
CA ARG A 212 -1.40 24.34 -31.74
C ARG A 212 -2.08 25.02 -30.56
N ILE A 213 -2.89 24.26 -29.82
CA ILE A 213 -3.53 24.72 -28.58
C ILE A 213 -2.65 24.28 -27.41
N SER A 214 -2.15 25.23 -26.62
CA SER A 214 -1.35 24.92 -25.43
C SER A 214 -2.23 24.43 -24.28
N LEU A 215 -1.71 23.44 -23.55
CA LEU A 215 -2.29 22.89 -22.32
C LEU A 215 -1.54 23.33 -21.06
N GLU A 216 -0.65 24.31 -21.16
CA GLU A 216 0.16 24.81 -20.04
C GLU A 216 -0.70 25.52 -18.97
N THR A 217 -0.43 25.22 -17.70
CA THR A 217 -0.95 25.99 -16.54
C THR A 217 -0.05 27.20 -16.23
N PRO A 218 -0.58 28.38 -15.83
CA PRO A 218 -2.01 28.70 -15.68
C PRO A 218 -2.76 28.82 -17.02
N GLY A 219 -2.12 29.34 -18.08
CA GLY A 219 -2.71 29.43 -19.42
C GLY A 219 -4.16 29.91 -19.46
N ASP A 220 -4.97 29.30 -20.32
CA ASP A 220 -6.43 29.53 -20.38
C ASP A 220 -7.22 28.53 -19.52
N TRP A 221 -6.59 27.94 -18.50
CA TRP A 221 -7.31 27.08 -17.56
C TRP A 221 -8.21 27.93 -16.66
N LYS A 222 -9.36 27.36 -16.30
CA LYS A 222 -10.27 27.88 -15.29
C LYS A 222 -10.36 26.91 -14.11
N MET A 223 -10.73 27.41 -12.94
CA MET A 223 -10.90 26.60 -11.75
C MET A 223 -12.13 26.97 -10.92
N HIS A 224 -12.56 26.01 -10.09
CA HIS A 224 -13.60 26.18 -9.08
C HIS A 224 -13.25 25.36 -7.83
N PRO A 225 -13.09 25.98 -6.64
CA PRO A 225 -12.97 25.26 -5.38
C PRO A 225 -14.29 24.54 -5.04
N SER A 226 -14.27 23.22 -4.87
CA SER A 226 -15.47 22.44 -4.55
C SER A 226 -15.62 22.24 -3.04
N GLY A 227 -16.82 22.50 -2.52
CA GLY A 227 -17.21 22.23 -1.13
C GLY A 227 -17.83 20.86 -0.90
N ALA A 228 -17.92 20.03 -1.95
CA ALA A 228 -18.65 18.76 -1.91
C ALA A 228 -18.07 17.76 -0.90
N PHE A 229 -16.74 17.71 -0.73
CA PHE A 229 -16.13 16.88 0.31
C PHE A 229 -16.05 17.62 1.66
N ARG A 230 -16.52 16.97 2.71
CA ARG A 230 -16.46 17.51 4.08
C ARG A 230 -15.02 17.58 4.60
N HIS A 231 -14.48 18.79 4.80
CA HIS A 231 -13.07 19.00 5.16
C HIS A 231 -12.66 18.53 6.57
N ASP A 232 -13.59 18.45 7.51
CA ASP A 232 -13.36 18.05 8.91
C ASP A 232 -13.62 16.55 9.16
N ALA A 233 -13.96 15.76 8.13
CA ALA A 233 -14.19 14.32 8.25
C ALA A 233 -13.02 13.59 8.92
N LEU A 234 -13.25 12.57 9.74
CA LEU A 234 -12.15 11.80 10.36
C LEU A 234 -11.32 11.05 9.30
N ARG A 235 -10.11 10.63 9.66
CA ARG A 235 -9.30 9.74 8.83
C ARG A 235 -10.01 8.41 8.60
N PHE A 236 -9.86 7.82 7.42
CA PHE A 236 -10.28 6.44 7.17
C PHE A 236 -9.50 5.49 8.08
N SER A 237 -8.19 5.70 8.23
CA SER A 237 -7.34 4.94 9.16
C SER A 237 -6.14 5.77 9.63
N PHE A 238 -5.29 5.22 10.49
CA PHE A 238 -4.03 5.86 10.87
C PHE A 238 -3.06 6.05 9.68
N ALA A 239 -3.21 5.26 8.63
CA ALA A 239 -2.32 5.26 7.47
C ALA A 239 -2.93 5.95 6.23
N CYS A 240 -4.25 6.05 6.14
CA CYS A 240 -4.95 6.63 5.00
C CYS A 240 -5.49 8.03 5.32
N GLY A 241 -5.80 8.78 4.26
CA GLY A 241 -6.41 10.10 4.38
C GLY A 241 -7.85 10.07 4.92
N PRO A 242 -8.54 11.22 4.88
CA PRO A 242 -9.90 11.36 5.38
C PRO A 242 -10.89 10.42 4.68
N MET A 243 -11.91 9.97 5.42
CA MET A 243 -13.09 9.30 4.85
C MET A 243 -13.85 10.25 3.94
N GLU A 244 -14.61 9.67 3.02
CA GLU A 244 -15.34 10.43 2.01
C GLU A 244 -16.77 10.70 2.46
N ILE A 245 -17.09 11.97 2.69
CA ILE A 245 -18.45 12.45 2.94
C ILE A 245 -18.69 13.52 1.89
N PHE A 246 -19.49 13.15 0.90
CA PHE A 246 -19.70 13.89 -0.33
C PHE A 246 -21.13 14.41 -0.43
N ASP A 247 -21.29 15.71 -0.56
CA ASP A 247 -22.57 16.37 -0.81
C ASP A 247 -22.62 16.87 -2.26
N ALA A 248 -23.31 16.12 -3.12
CA ALA A 248 -23.35 16.40 -4.55
C ALA A 248 -24.05 17.72 -4.88
N ARG A 249 -24.87 18.25 -3.96
CA ARG A 249 -25.53 19.55 -4.11
C ARG A 249 -24.55 20.72 -4.07
N GLN A 250 -23.36 20.49 -3.55
CA GLN A 250 -22.29 21.48 -3.44
C GLN A 250 -21.27 21.40 -4.60
N GLU A 251 -21.46 20.47 -5.54
CA GLU A 251 -20.66 20.40 -6.76
C GLU A 251 -21.40 21.14 -7.90
N PRO A 252 -20.71 21.95 -8.73
CA PRO A 252 -21.33 22.54 -9.92
C PRO A 252 -21.73 21.44 -10.90
N GLY A 253 -23.02 21.36 -11.29
CA GLY A 253 -23.68 20.29 -12.06
C GLY A 253 -22.84 19.42 -13.02
N ASP A 254 -23.17 19.36 -14.31
CA ASP A 254 -22.43 18.51 -15.26
C ASP A 254 -21.13 19.20 -15.72
N TRP A 255 -20.30 19.66 -14.78
CA TRP A 255 -19.09 20.46 -15.04
C TRP A 255 -18.00 19.73 -15.83
N LYS A 256 -18.16 18.45 -16.16
CA LYS A 256 -17.22 17.72 -17.04
C LYS A 256 -17.67 17.79 -18.51
N ALA A 257 -18.89 18.24 -18.78
CA ALA A 257 -19.48 18.34 -20.11
C ALA A 257 -19.02 19.59 -20.86
N ALA A 258 -19.09 19.53 -22.19
CA ALA A 258 -18.63 20.62 -23.05
C ALA A 258 -19.55 21.84 -23.04
N ASP A 259 -20.86 21.64 -22.86
CA ASP A 259 -21.90 22.66 -22.85
C ASP A 259 -22.05 23.38 -21.50
N PHE A 260 -21.41 22.89 -20.45
CA PHE A 260 -21.36 23.57 -19.15
C PHE A 260 -20.86 25.02 -19.26
N ASP A 261 -21.56 25.95 -18.60
CA ASP A 261 -21.19 27.37 -18.53
C ASP A 261 -20.19 27.62 -17.40
N ASP A 262 -18.91 27.75 -17.76
CA ASP A 262 -17.83 28.11 -16.85
C ASP A 262 -17.47 29.62 -16.90
N SER A 263 -18.39 30.48 -17.34
CA SER A 263 -18.15 31.94 -17.44
C SER A 263 -17.80 32.59 -16.08
N HIS A 264 -18.31 32.03 -14.98
CA HIS A 264 -18.09 32.48 -13.61
C HIS A 264 -16.88 31.85 -12.91
N TRP A 265 -16.19 30.90 -13.55
CA TRP A 265 -15.01 30.25 -12.96
C TRP A 265 -13.80 31.17 -13.02
N GLU A 266 -12.96 31.09 -11.99
CA GLU A 266 -11.79 31.95 -11.84
C GLU A 266 -10.57 31.36 -12.56
N ALA A 267 -9.58 32.20 -12.88
CA ALA A 267 -8.28 31.70 -13.31
C ALA A 267 -7.55 31.08 -12.11
N PRO A 268 -6.80 29.98 -12.28
CA PRO A 268 -6.07 29.35 -11.20
C PRO A 268 -4.86 30.19 -10.78
N VAL A 269 -4.56 30.17 -9.48
CA VAL A 269 -3.52 30.99 -8.85
C VAL A 269 -2.21 30.20 -8.81
N GLU A 270 -1.10 30.81 -9.26
CA GLU A 270 0.22 30.18 -9.13
C GLU A 270 0.60 29.94 -7.65
N ILE A 271 1.14 28.75 -7.36
CA ILE A 271 1.69 28.44 -6.04
C ILE A 271 2.91 29.32 -5.76
N GLY A 272 2.91 29.96 -4.59
CA GLY A 272 3.97 30.88 -4.18
C GLY A 272 5.29 30.18 -3.85
N ASN A 273 5.23 28.99 -3.25
CA ASN A 273 6.40 28.18 -2.94
C ASN A 273 6.83 27.34 -4.15
N ARG A 274 7.61 27.94 -5.05
CA ARG A 274 8.06 27.30 -6.30
C ARG A 274 9.00 26.11 -6.12
N ASP A 275 9.63 26.00 -4.95
CA ASP A 275 10.60 24.95 -4.63
C ASP A 275 9.98 23.80 -3.80
N HIS A 276 8.65 23.81 -3.59
CA HIS A 276 7.97 22.78 -2.80
C HIS A 276 8.12 21.39 -3.42
N TRP A 277 7.94 21.31 -4.74
CA TRP A 277 8.14 20.08 -5.50
C TRP A 277 9.47 20.15 -6.26
N GLY A 278 10.23 19.06 -6.24
CA GLY A 278 11.43 18.92 -7.05
C GLY A 278 11.13 18.68 -8.52
N SER A 279 12.16 18.38 -9.30
CA SER A 279 12.03 18.17 -10.74
C SER A 279 11.09 17.00 -11.07
N LEU A 280 10.12 17.27 -11.94
CA LEU A 280 9.16 16.27 -12.41
C LEU A 280 9.84 15.27 -13.36
N THR A 281 9.63 13.99 -13.10
CA THR A 281 10.11 12.89 -13.95
C THR A 281 8.95 12.06 -14.49
N PRO A 282 9.07 11.39 -15.66
CA PRO A 282 7.98 10.57 -16.17
C PRO A 282 7.66 9.40 -15.24
N ARG A 283 6.39 9.00 -15.20
CA ARG A 283 5.94 7.72 -14.63
C ARG A 283 6.74 6.55 -15.24
N VAL A 284 7.20 5.62 -14.40
CA VAL A 284 8.03 4.46 -14.82
C VAL A 284 7.27 3.13 -14.87
N ILE A 285 5.97 3.16 -14.57
CA ILE A 285 5.06 2.02 -14.56
C ILE A 285 3.84 2.32 -15.45
N PRO A 286 3.14 1.30 -15.97
CA PRO A 286 1.86 1.53 -16.65
C PRO A 286 0.82 2.17 -15.70
N PRO A 287 -0.23 2.78 -16.23
CA PRO A 287 -1.41 3.14 -15.44
C PRO A 287 -2.06 1.91 -14.80
N LEU A 288 -2.82 2.14 -13.73
CA LEU A 288 -3.60 1.08 -13.11
C LEU A 288 -4.76 0.66 -14.02
N THR A 289 -5.27 -0.55 -13.78
CA THR A 289 -6.52 -1.02 -14.38
C THR A 289 -7.71 -0.09 -14.04
N GLN A 290 -8.77 -0.13 -14.84
CA GLN A 290 -10.02 0.62 -14.65
C GLN A 290 -11.23 -0.26 -15.03
N GLU A 291 -11.28 -1.49 -14.50
CA GLU A 291 -12.30 -2.49 -14.85
C GLU A 291 -13.52 -2.36 -13.92
N GLU A 292 -14.71 -2.13 -14.46
CA GLU A 292 -15.93 -2.18 -13.64
C GLU A 292 -16.30 -3.60 -13.26
N MET A 293 -16.53 -3.81 -11.97
CA MET A 293 -17.01 -5.05 -11.39
C MET A 293 -18.32 -4.81 -10.66
N ILE A 294 -19.26 -5.73 -10.81
CA ILE A 294 -20.51 -5.78 -10.05
C ILE A 294 -20.45 -6.93 -9.04
N PRO A 295 -21.22 -6.88 -7.93
CA PRO A 295 -21.37 -7.99 -7.01
C PRO A 295 -21.82 -9.29 -7.70
N VAL A 296 -21.39 -10.42 -7.14
CA VAL A 296 -21.84 -11.75 -7.59
C VAL A 296 -23.12 -12.19 -6.87
N GLU A 297 -23.38 -11.63 -5.68
CA GLU A 297 -24.50 -12.05 -4.83
C GLU A 297 -25.00 -10.90 -3.94
N LEU A 298 -26.32 -10.87 -3.71
CA LEU A 298 -27.00 -10.12 -2.67
C LEU A 298 -27.23 -11.01 -1.44
N LEU A 299 -26.56 -10.70 -0.33
CA LEU A 299 -26.63 -11.48 0.91
C LEU A 299 -27.91 -11.20 1.70
N GLY A 300 -28.42 -9.97 1.69
CA GLY A 300 -29.65 -9.60 2.42
C GLY A 300 -30.12 -8.17 2.21
N ILE A 301 -31.40 -7.95 2.53
CA ILE A 301 -32.07 -6.63 2.56
C ILE A 301 -32.77 -6.51 3.91
N TYR A 302 -32.48 -5.46 4.67
CA TYR A 302 -32.96 -5.26 6.04
C TYR A 302 -33.50 -3.85 6.26
N GLU A 303 -34.66 -3.74 6.91
CA GLU A 303 -35.20 -2.48 7.42
C GLU A 303 -34.59 -2.14 8.79
N PRO A 304 -34.50 -0.85 9.17
CA PRO A 304 -34.19 -0.47 10.56
C PRO A 304 -35.24 -1.02 11.53
N SER A 305 -34.83 -1.53 12.69
CA SER A 305 -35.77 -2.10 13.68
C SER A 305 -36.74 -1.06 14.25
N GLY A 306 -36.32 0.21 14.27
CA GLY A 306 -37.11 1.32 14.78
C GLY A 306 -37.25 1.37 16.30
N GLU A 307 -36.59 0.50 17.05
CA GLU A 307 -36.67 0.39 18.52
C GLU A 307 -36.00 1.55 19.26
N GLU A 308 -34.90 2.06 18.71
CA GLU A 308 -34.06 3.07 19.34
C GLU A 308 -34.00 4.36 18.52
N THR A 309 -33.75 5.47 19.18
CA THR A 309 -33.29 6.71 18.55
C THR A 309 -31.82 6.89 18.86
N VAL A 310 -31.00 7.05 17.83
CA VAL A 310 -29.57 7.31 17.98
C VAL A 310 -29.34 8.82 17.88
N TYR A 311 -28.69 9.36 18.90
CA TYR A 311 -28.25 10.75 18.97
C TYR A 311 -26.73 10.80 18.86
N SER A 312 -26.21 11.82 18.20
CA SER A 312 -24.77 11.98 17.99
C SER A 312 -24.32 13.44 18.00
N PHE A 313 -23.04 13.65 18.29
CA PHE A 313 -22.33 14.91 18.04
C PHE A 313 -20.88 14.63 17.67
N PHE A 314 -20.20 15.66 17.17
CA PHE A 314 -18.81 15.57 16.72
C PHE A 314 -17.93 16.66 17.32
N ILE A 315 -16.73 16.27 17.76
CA ILE A 315 -15.62 17.18 18.06
C ILE A 315 -14.36 16.64 17.39
N LYS A 316 -13.78 17.42 16.47
CA LYS A 316 -12.51 17.08 15.83
C LYS A 316 -11.32 17.43 16.74
N THR A 317 -10.29 16.62 16.73
CA THR A 317 -8.96 16.95 17.26
C THR A 317 -7.97 17.15 16.10
N PRO A 318 -6.84 17.85 16.33
CA PRO A 318 -5.76 17.91 15.34
C PRO A 318 -5.36 16.51 14.84
N ASP A 319 -5.23 16.36 13.53
CA ASP A 319 -4.99 15.07 12.86
C ASP A 319 -4.13 15.20 11.60
N GLU A 320 -3.35 16.25 11.45
CA GLU A 320 -2.54 16.52 10.25
C GLU A 320 -1.33 15.58 10.16
N THR A 321 -0.80 15.14 11.30
CA THR A 321 0.32 14.19 11.42
C THR A 321 -0.11 12.95 12.21
N ASN A 322 0.59 11.84 12.02
CA ASN A 322 0.34 10.60 12.78
C ASN A 322 0.57 10.79 14.29
N ARG A 323 1.50 11.69 14.67
CA ARG A 323 1.73 12.05 16.07
C ARG A 323 0.48 12.71 16.68
N LEU A 324 -0.06 13.73 16.01
CA LEU A 324 -1.27 14.43 16.48
C LEU A 324 -2.49 13.51 16.50
N TYR A 325 -2.67 12.72 15.43
CA TYR A 325 -3.77 11.77 15.33
C TYR A 325 -3.74 10.72 16.45
N GLY A 326 -2.55 10.26 16.85
CA GLY A 326 -2.38 9.31 17.95
C GLY A 326 -2.36 9.90 19.36
N SER A 327 -2.43 11.24 19.51
CA SER A 327 -2.40 11.90 20.82
C SER A 327 -3.77 11.87 21.50
N GLY A 328 -3.76 11.80 22.84
CA GLY A 328 -4.96 11.91 23.67
C GLY A 328 -5.39 13.36 23.87
N TRP A 329 -6.70 13.58 23.85
CA TRP A 329 -7.34 14.87 24.07
C TRP A 329 -8.50 14.71 25.04
N GLN A 330 -8.38 15.30 26.23
CA GLN A 330 -9.46 15.30 27.22
C GLN A 330 -10.63 16.17 26.74
N MET A 331 -11.83 15.62 26.87
CA MET A 331 -13.10 16.27 26.52
C MET A 331 -14.13 16.01 27.61
N TYR A 332 -15.10 16.92 27.69
CA TYR A 332 -16.24 16.79 28.60
C TYR A 332 -17.54 17.11 27.87
N ALA A 333 -18.63 16.49 28.30
CA ALA A 333 -19.96 16.85 27.83
C ALA A 333 -21.00 16.75 28.96
N CYS A 334 -22.03 17.60 28.95
CA CYS A 334 -23.11 17.52 29.91
C CYS A 334 -24.46 18.00 29.37
N THR A 335 -25.55 17.41 29.86
CA THR A 335 -26.93 17.79 29.54
C THR A 335 -27.88 17.38 30.67
N TYR A 336 -29.13 17.81 30.62
CA TYR A 336 -30.19 17.28 31.47
C TYR A 336 -31.09 16.33 30.70
N VAL A 337 -31.46 15.23 31.34
CA VAL A 337 -32.39 14.21 30.83
C VAL A 337 -33.67 14.24 31.65
N TYR A 338 -34.78 14.64 31.03
CA TYR A 338 -36.10 14.56 31.63
C TYR A 338 -36.64 13.14 31.47
N SER A 339 -37.04 12.52 32.59
CA SER A 339 -37.74 11.24 32.61
C SER A 339 -39.19 11.44 33.04
N PRO A 340 -40.19 10.93 32.27
CA PRO A 340 -41.61 11.11 32.58
C PRO A 340 -42.04 10.36 33.86
N ARG A 341 -41.28 9.34 34.25
CA ARG A 341 -41.49 8.50 35.43
C ARG A 341 -40.15 8.10 36.03
N GLU A 342 -40.17 7.61 37.26
CA GLU A 342 -39.02 6.86 37.78
C GLU A 342 -38.92 5.54 37.00
N GLN A 343 -37.75 5.25 36.44
CA GLN A 343 -37.52 4.07 35.61
C GLN A 343 -36.04 3.74 35.48
N GLU A 344 -35.75 2.46 35.26
CA GLU A 344 -34.45 2.00 34.76
C GLU A 344 -34.49 1.94 33.23
N VAL A 345 -33.47 2.50 32.58
CA VAL A 345 -33.35 2.50 31.12
C VAL A 345 -31.96 2.04 30.76
N GLU A 346 -31.86 0.95 30.00
CA GLU A 346 -30.59 0.55 29.39
C GLU A 346 -30.38 1.34 28.09
N MET A 347 -29.23 2.01 27.99
CA MET A 347 -28.87 2.85 26.85
C MET A 347 -27.56 2.38 26.24
N GLY A 348 -27.46 2.41 24.91
CA GLY A 348 -26.21 2.18 24.20
C GLY A 348 -25.39 3.46 24.16
N LEU A 349 -24.13 3.40 24.56
CA LEU A 349 -23.25 4.56 24.74
C LEU A 349 -21.88 4.34 24.09
N TRP A 350 -21.35 5.44 23.55
CA TRP A 350 -19.94 5.50 23.14
C TRP A 350 -19.05 5.27 24.37
N TRP A 351 -17.77 5.01 24.15
CA TRP A 351 -16.82 4.91 25.26
C TRP A 351 -16.71 6.22 26.06
N GLY A 352 -16.37 6.08 27.33
CA GLY A 352 -16.22 7.21 28.24
C GLY A 352 -16.65 6.87 29.65
N GLU A 353 -16.47 7.85 30.53
CA GLU A 353 -16.94 7.83 31.90
C GLU A 353 -18.24 8.63 31.96
N TYR A 354 -19.30 8.01 32.48
CA TYR A 354 -20.64 8.59 32.54
C TYR A 354 -21.09 8.72 33.98
N TYR A 355 -21.61 9.89 34.33
CA TYR A 355 -22.07 10.22 35.66
C TYR A 355 -23.52 10.71 35.60
N LEU A 356 -24.37 10.20 36.48
CA LEU A 356 -25.78 10.59 36.58
C LEU A 356 -26.02 11.22 37.96
N ASN A 357 -26.49 12.46 37.99
CA ASN A 357 -26.78 13.20 39.23
C ASN A 357 -25.60 13.30 40.21
N GLY A 358 -24.37 13.27 39.69
CA GLY A 358 -23.13 13.29 40.48
C GLY A 358 -22.64 11.91 40.95
N GLU A 359 -23.33 10.83 40.57
CA GLU A 359 -22.93 9.45 40.87
C GLU A 359 -22.32 8.79 39.61
N GLY A 360 -21.19 8.12 39.74
CA GLY A 360 -20.49 7.42 38.65
C GLY A 360 -19.00 7.19 38.94
N PRO A 361 -18.22 6.70 37.96
CA PRO A 361 -18.67 6.34 36.61
C PRO A 361 -19.60 5.12 36.62
N LEU A 362 -20.68 5.17 35.84
CA LEU A 362 -21.63 4.05 35.72
C LEU A 362 -20.94 2.80 35.16
N GLU A 363 -21.26 1.61 35.65
CA GLU A 363 -20.68 0.37 35.13
C GLU A 363 -21.24 -0.03 33.76
N VAL A 364 -20.45 -0.76 32.97
CA VAL A 364 -20.88 -1.35 31.70
C VAL A 364 -21.72 -2.59 31.99
N SER A 365 -22.98 -2.61 31.53
CA SER A 365 -23.90 -3.75 31.71
C SER A 365 -23.71 -4.84 30.65
N GLY A 366 -23.18 -4.49 29.48
CA GLY A 366 -22.90 -5.43 28.40
C GLY A 366 -22.33 -4.79 27.15
N SER A 367 -21.92 -5.63 26.20
CA SER A 367 -21.54 -5.24 24.83
C SER A 367 -22.53 -5.83 23.82
N GLU A 368 -22.70 -5.15 22.68
CA GLU A 368 -23.54 -5.65 21.60
C GLU A 368 -22.69 -6.53 20.65
N PRO A 369 -23.10 -7.79 20.37
CA PRO A 369 -22.37 -8.66 19.44
C PRO A 369 -22.17 -8.00 18.08
N GLY A 370 -20.93 -8.04 17.57
CA GLY A 370 -20.58 -7.44 16.28
C GLY A 370 -20.42 -5.90 16.29
N ASN A 371 -20.65 -5.24 17.43
CA ASN A 371 -20.50 -3.80 17.60
C ASN A 371 -19.51 -3.47 18.75
N PRO A 372 -18.19 -3.52 18.49
CA PRO A 372 -17.18 -3.31 19.53
C PRO A 372 -17.07 -1.85 20.01
N VAL A 373 -17.78 -0.93 19.35
CA VAL A 373 -17.77 0.52 19.65
C VAL A 373 -18.99 0.98 20.44
N ARG A 374 -19.88 0.06 20.85
CA ARG A 374 -21.05 0.33 21.69
C ARG A 374 -20.94 -0.41 23.02
N GLN A 375 -21.15 0.31 24.11
CA GLN A 375 -21.28 -0.25 25.45
C GLN A 375 -22.67 0.08 25.99
N ASN A 376 -23.36 -0.91 26.56
CA ASN A 376 -24.63 -0.65 27.22
C ASN A 376 -24.40 -0.30 28.70
N ARG A 377 -25.22 0.61 29.22
CA ARG A 377 -25.26 0.96 30.66
C ARG A 377 -26.71 1.16 31.11
N VAL A 378 -26.98 0.78 32.35
CA VAL A 378 -28.30 0.96 32.98
C VAL A 378 -28.33 2.29 33.74
N PHE A 379 -29.24 3.17 33.34
CA PHE A 379 -29.52 4.45 34.01
C PHE A 379 -30.73 4.34 34.92
N ARG A 380 -30.58 4.75 36.17
CA ARG A 380 -31.69 4.85 37.14
C ARG A 380 -32.20 6.29 37.21
N PHE A 381 -33.18 6.62 36.37
CA PHE A 381 -33.71 7.97 36.29
C PHE A 381 -34.78 8.22 37.36
N ARG A 382 -34.67 9.34 38.06
CA ARG A 382 -35.76 9.89 38.87
C ARG A 382 -36.78 10.57 37.94
N GLN A 383 -38.04 10.61 38.34
CA GLN A 383 -39.03 11.42 37.63
C GLN A 383 -38.59 12.89 37.62
N GLY A 384 -38.64 13.54 36.45
CA GLY A 384 -38.15 14.91 36.25
C GLY A 384 -36.75 14.97 35.65
N TRP A 385 -36.04 16.07 35.87
CA TRP A 385 -34.72 16.33 35.30
C TRP A 385 -33.60 15.63 36.06
N ASN A 386 -32.72 14.95 35.31
CA ASN A 386 -31.52 14.30 35.80
C ASN A 386 -30.29 14.89 35.09
N PHE A 387 -29.20 15.16 35.80
CA PHE A 387 -27.99 15.71 35.21
C PHE A 387 -27.07 14.59 34.71
N LEU A 388 -26.73 14.60 33.42
CA LEU A 388 -25.80 13.68 32.78
C LEU A 388 -24.48 14.41 32.52
N PHE A 389 -23.37 13.86 33.01
CA PHE A 389 -22.02 14.35 32.76
C PHE A 389 -21.16 13.23 32.15
N ILE A 390 -20.30 13.60 31.21
CA ILE A 390 -19.47 12.69 30.42
C ILE A 390 -18.03 13.20 30.43
N SER A 391 -17.08 12.33 30.72
CA SER A 391 -15.64 12.54 30.61
C SER A 391 -15.07 11.53 29.62
N TYR A 392 -14.28 12.00 28.64
CA TYR A 392 -13.70 11.15 27.62
C TYR A 392 -12.34 11.66 27.17
N VAL A 393 -11.39 10.75 26.97
CA VAL A 393 -10.13 11.04 26.28
C VAL A 393 -10.27 10.57 24.84
N ALA A 394 -10.40 11.53 23.93
CA ALA A 394 -10.42 11.25 22.51
C ALA A 394 -9.02 10.95 22.00
N ILE A 395 -8.91 9.87 21.23
CA ILE A 395 -7.73 9.50 20.43
C ILE A 395 -8.21 9.27 19.00
N TRP A 396 -7.29 9.27 18.03
CA TRP A 396 -7.60 9.00 16.62
C TRP A 396 -8.50 10.06 15.97
N GLY A 397 -8.16 11.33 16.21
CA GLY A 397 -8.63 12.46 15.41
C GLY A 397 -9.96 13.10 15.84
N GLY A 398 -10.67 12.53 16.83
CA GLY A 398 -11.87 13.18 17.35
C GLY A 398 -12.76 12.32 18.25
N TRP A 399 -13.82 12.96 18.75
CA TRP A 399 -14.92 12.33 19.46
C TRP A 399 -16.18 12.37 18.59
N ASP A 400 -16.48 11.27 17.90
CA ASP A 400 -17.83 11.05 17.34
C ASP A 400 -18.62 10.31 18.43
N TYR A 401 -19.36 11.08 19.22
CA TYR A 401 -20.18 10.56 20.29
C TYR A 401 -21.49 10.00 19.73
N TYR A 402 -21.92 8.85 20.25
CA TYR A 402 -23.20 8.22 19.94
C TYR A 402 -23.91 7.77 21.22
N MET A 403 -25.23 7.93 21.23
CA MET A 403 -26.13 7.53 22.31
C MET A 403 -27.42 6.97 21.73
N ALA A 404 -27.65 5.68 21.93
CA ALA A 404 -28.87 4.98 21.53
C ALA A 404 -29.85 4.92 22.70
N VAL A 405 -31.04 5.50 22.49
CA VAL A 405 -32.09 5.65 23.50
C VAL A 405 -33.32 4.85 23.07
N PRO A 406 -33.84 3.92 23.90
CA PRO A 406 -35.11 3.24 23.63
C PRO A 406 -36.26 4.24 23.46
N LYS A 407 -37.04 4.13 22.37
CA LYS A 407 -38.11 5.10 22.08
C LYS A 407 -39.25 5.07 23.10
N ASP A 408 -39.50 3.92 23.69
CA ASP A 408 -40.56 3.70 24.70
C ASP A 408 -40.21 4.25 26.09
N ALA A 409 -38.95 4.62 26.33
CA ALA A 409 -38.51 5.26 27.58
C ALA A 409 -39.04 6.70 27.72
N GLY A 410 -39.37 7.37 26.61
CA GLY A 410 -39.97 8.71 26.61
C GLY A 410 -39.06 9.82 27.16
N LEU A 411 -37.74 9.66 27.09
CA LEU A 411 -36.76 10.62 27.62
C LEU A 411 -36.65 11.87 26.73
N GLN A 412 -36.37 13.03 27.35
CA GLN A 412 -36.08 14.29 26.65
C GLN A 412 -34.74 14.87 27.10
N PHE A 413 -34.01 15.52 26.20
CA PHE A 413 -32.68 16.07 26.46
C PHE A 413 -32.71 17.59 26.35
N SER A 414 -32.18 18.29 27.35
CA SER A 414 -32.07 19.74 27.33
C SER A 414 -30.89 20.22 28.16
N PRO A 415 -29.99 21.05 27.62
CA PRO A 415 -28.89 21.61 28.40
C PRO A 415 -29.36 22.73 29.35
N LEU A 416 -30.60 23.20 29.21
CA LEU A 416 -31.15 24.34 29.98
C LEU A 416 -32.42 23.99 30.78
N LYS A 417 -32.81 22.70 30.86
CA LYS A 417 -34.06 22.23 31.49
C LYS A 417 -35.33 22.85 30.86
N THR A 418 -35.26 23.27 29.59
CA THR A 418 -36.37 23.80 28.79
C THR A 418 -36.64 22.92 27.57
N GLY A 419 -37.90 22.81 27.14
CA GLY A 419 -38.29 22.04 25.95
C GLY A 419 -38.13 22.79 24.62
N ASP A 420 -37.68 24.05 24.66
CA ASP A 420 -37.73 24.98 23.52
C ASP A 420 -36.54 24.83 22.57
N HIS A 421 -35.49 24.14 23.01
CA HIS A 421 -34.36 23.75 22.18
C HIS A 421 -34.47 22.24 21.94
N GLY A 422 -34.29 21.78 20.71
CA GLY A 422 -34.22 20.35 20.40
C GLY A 422 -33.15 19.63 21.26
N PRO A 423 -33.05 18.29 21.19
CA PRO A 423 -32.10 17.55 22.01
C PRO A 423 -30.69 18.12 21.81
N ALA A 424 -30.06 18.58 22.89
CA ALA A 424 -28.79 19.29 22.84
C ALA A 424 -27.92 18.99 24.07
N ILE A 425 -26.63 19.25 23.95
CA ILE A 425 -25.60 18.97 24.95
C ILE A 425 -24.57 20.10 24.98
N LEU A 426 -24.02 20.39 26.16
CA LEU A 426 -22.86 21.27 26.31
C LEU A 426 -21.60 20.43 26.18
N THR A 427 -20.61 20.92 25.45
CA THR A 427 -19.31 20.24 25.27
C THR A 427 -18.15 21.17 25.57
N ALA A 428 -17.05 20.61 26.08
CA ALA A 428 -15.83 21.34 26.42
C ALA A 428 -14.61 20.55 25.96
N GLY A 429 -13.56 21.28 25.56
CA GLY A 429 -12.37 20.73 24.92
C GLY A 429 -12.38 20.88 23.39
N PRO A 430 -11.39 20.30 22.68
CA PRO A 430 -10.37 19.40 23.20
C PRO A 430 -9.30 20.10 24.06
N PHE A 431 -8.96 19.51 25.21
CA PHE A 431 -7.81 19.89 26.02
C PHE A 431 -6.69 18.85 25.84
N PRO A 432 -5.41 19.24 25.83
CA PRO A 432 -4.32 18.27 25.92
C PRO A 432 -4.53 17.31 27.11
N GLU A 433 -4.27 16.01 26.94
CA GLU A 433 -4.56 14.98 27.97
C GLU A 433 -3.85 15.27 29.31
N ASP A 434 -2.65 15.84 29.27
CA ASP A 434 -1.87 16.28 30.44
C ASP A 434 -2.48 17.49 31.17
N GLN A 435 -3.46 18.16 30.56
CA GLN A 435 -4.17 19.32 31.09
C GLN A 435 -5.60 18.96 31.50
N LYS A 436 -5.77 17.91 32.31
CA LYS A 436 -7.08 17.59 32.92
C LYS A 436 -7.53 18.73 33.84
N ILE A 437 -8.43 19.57 33.36
CA ILE A 437 -8.90 20.77 34.08
C ILE A 437 -9.97 20.47 35.14
N PHE A 438 -10.57 19.29 35.09
CA PHE A 438 -11.63 18.90 36.03
C PHE A 438 -11.59 17.41 36.37
N ASP A 439 -11.88 17.11 37.63
CA ASP A 439 -11.93 15.77 38.20
C ASP A 439 -13.39 15.36 38.47
N PRO A 440 -13.99 14.48 37.63
CA PRO A 440 -15.41 14.17 37.71
C PRO A 440 -15.81 13.41 38.98
N GLU A 441 -14.87 12.78 39.70
CA GLU A 441 -15.15 12.17 41.01
C GLU A 441 -15.46 13.21 42.10
N LYS A 442 -15.16 14.49 41.84
CA LYS A 442 -15.42 15.59 42.77
C LYS A 442 -16.76 16.29 42.53
N ILE A 443 -17.61 15.78 41.64
CA ILE A 443 -18.95 16.32 41.40
C ILE A 443 -19.82 16.08 42.64
N PRO A 444 -20.20 17.10 43.43
CA PRO A 444 -21.10 16.90 44.56
C PRO A 444 -22.50 16.52 44.04
N PRO A 445 -23.20 15.54 44.64
CA PRO A 445 -24.56 15.20 44.25
C PRO A 445 -25.48 16.43 44.30
N GLY A 446 -26.07 16.79 43.15
CA GLY A 446 -26.98 17.92 43.03
C GLY A 446 -26.33 19.31 42.87
N ASP A 447 -25.02 19.41 42.65
CA ASP A 447 -24.33 20.68 42.33
C ASP A 447 -23.95 20.78 40.84
N ASP A 448 -24.96 20.66 39.99
CA ASP A 448 -24.87 20.78 38.53
C ASP A 448 -24.56 22.22 38.06
N ILE A 449 -24.98 23.22 38.85
CA ILE A 449 -24.83 24.64 38.51
C ILE A 449 -23.36 25.06 38.47
N CYS A 450 -22.53 24.63 39.43
CA CYS A 450 -21.11 24.97 39.45
C CYS A 450 -20.37 24.45 38.21
N ILE A 451 -20.78 23.31 37.66
CA ILE A 451 -20.18 22.71 36.45
C ILE A 451 -20.64 23.47 35.22
N VAL A 452 -21.95 23.66 35.04
CA VAL A 452 -22.52 24.32 33.85
C VAL A 452 -22.12 25.80 33.77
N SER A 453 -21.87 26.45 34.92
CA SER A 453 -21.41 27.86 34.98
C SER A 453 -19.89 28.03 35.09
N GLY A 454 -19.13 26.93 35.21
CA GLY A 454 -17.67 26.94 35.31
C GLY A 454 -17.01 27.54 34.07
N LYS A 455 -16.27 28.64 34.24
CA LYS A 455 -15.63 29.35 33.12
C LYS A 455 -14.48 28.57 32.51
N GLU A 456 -13.85 27.71 33.29
CA GLU A 456 -12.74 26.84 32.90
C GLU A 456 -13.10 25.86 31.77
N PHE A 457 -14.37 25.46 31.67
CA PHE A 457 -14.83 24.54 30.62
C PHE A 457 -15.03 25.21 29.26
N GLY A 458 -15.41 26.50 29.26
CA GLY A 458 -15.73 27.21 28.00
C GLY A 458 -16.83 26.51 27.19
N TRP A 459 -17.92 26.09 27.84
CA TRP A 459 -18.98 25.25 27.24
C TRP A 459 -19.49 25.75 25.90
N ILE A 460 -19.55 24.84 24.93
CA ILE A 460 -20.13 25.04 23.60
C ILE A 460 -21.42 24.22 23.50
N LEU A 461 -22.53 24.89 23.22
CA LEU A 461 -23.82 24.25 22.93
C LEU A 461 -23.75 23.51 21.58
N ARG A 462 -24.12 22.23 21.58
CA ARG A 462 -24.24 21.39 20.40
C ARG A 462 -25.59 20.72 20.34
N GLU A 463 -26.22 20.78 19.18
CA GLU A 463 -27.41 19.98 18.89
C GLU A 463 -27.02 18.50 18.73
N LEU A 464 -27.87 17.62 19.23
CA LEU A 464 -27.73 16.18 19.07
C LEU A 464 -28.38 15.76 17.75
N GLY A 465 -27.55 15.50 16.75
CA GLY A 465 -27.98 15.04 15.43
C GLY A 465 -28.48 13.60 15.45
N LYS A 466 -29.48 13.30 14.62
CA LYS A 466 -29.95 11.92 14.38
C LYS A 466 -29.11 11.16 13.36
N MET A 467 -28.24 11.87 12.65
CA MET A 467 -27.29 11.34 11.69
C MET A 467 -25.92 11.88 12.08
N GLY A 468 -24.97 10.98 12.32
CA GLY A 468 -23.64 11.34 12.78
C GLY A 468 -22.72 11.82 11.66
N PRO A 469 -21.52 12.29 12.02
CA PRO A 469 -20.50 12.72 11.04
C PRO A 469 -19.78 11.54 10.39
N ASN A 470 -20.00 10.30 10.86
CA ASN A 470 -19.17 9.14 10.53
C ASN A 470 -20.07 8.01 10.01
N PRO A 471 -20.14 7.80 8.68
CA PRO A 471 -21.04 6.82 8.09
C PRO A 471 -20.75 5.39 8.55
N ALA A 472 -19.49 5.07 8.87
CA ALA A 472 -19.16 3.73 9.37
C ALA A 472 -19.79 3.51 10.75
N ARG A 473 -19.79 4.53 11.63
CA ARG A 473 -20.44 4.44 12.94
C ARG A 473 -21.94 4.42 12.81
N ASP A 474 -22.52 5.27 11.95
CA ASP A 474 -23.96 5.27 11.68
C ASP A 474 -24.45 3.88 11.23
N LEU A 475 -23.71 3.22 10.33
CA LEU A 475 -24.04 1.87 9.85
C LEU A 475 -24.02 0.80 10.96
N VAL A 476 -23.04 0.86 11.87
CA VAL A 476 -22.88 -0.14 12.94
C VAL A 476 -23.81 0.12 14.14
N TRP A 477 -24.15 1.38 14.41
CA TRP A 477 -25.07 1.75 15.49
C TRP A 477 -26.55 1.62 15.12
N ARG A 478 -26.85 1.54 13.82
CA ARG A 478 -28.21 1.31 13.33
C ARG A 478 -28.62 -0.14 13.57
N LYS A 479 -29.55 -0.36 14.49
CA LYS A 479 -30.19 -1.68 14.66
C LYS A 479 -31.07 -2.02 13.45
N LEU A 480 -30.86 -3.20 12.90
CA LEU A 480 -31.61 -3.76 11.78
C LEU A 480 -32.56 -4.86 12.28
N ASP A 481 -33.70 -5.01 11.62
CA ASP A 481 -34.59 -6.16 11.83
C ASP A 481 -34.00 -7.40 11.13
N MET A 482 -33.11 -8.10 11.85
CA MET A 482 -32.39 -9.26 11.32
C MET A 482 -33.31 -10.48 11.06
N GLU A 483 -34.49 -10.53 11.67
CA GLU A 483 -35.47 -11.60 11.44
C GLU A 483 -36.19 -11.43 10.11
N ARG A 484 -36.28 -10.19 9.60
CA ARG A 484 -37.00 -9.83 8.38
C ARG A 484 -36.04 -9.52 7.22
N ASN A 485 -35.34 -10.54 6.74
CA ASN A 485 -34.60 -10.43 5.47
C ASN A 485 -35.58 -10.37 4.29
N MET A 486 -35.63 -9.24 3.60
CA MET A 486 -36.54 -8.98 2.48
C MET A 486 -36.01 -9.45 1.12
N LYS A 487 -34.84 -10.10 1.07
CA LYS A 487 -34.30 -10.59 -0.20
C LYS A 487 -35.23 -11.62 -0.85
N THR A 488 -35.46 -11.48 -2.14
CA THR A 488 -36.30 -12.39 -2.93
C THR A 488 -35.50 -13.20 -3.95
N ASN A 489 -34.30 -12.73 -4.32
CA ASN A 489 -33.42 -13.36 -5.30
C ASN A 489 -31.96 -13.03 -4.98
N ASP A 490 -31.12 -14.06 -4.81
CA ASP A 490 -29.70 -13.90 -4.48
C ASP A 490 -28.87 -13.27 -5.62
N PHE A 491 -29.33 -13.40 -6.88
CA PHE A 491 -28.61 -12.91 -8.07
C PHE A 491 -29.06 -11.51 -8.53
N GLN A 492 -30.09 -10.93 -7.90
CA GLN A 492 -30.43 -9.54 -8.18
C GLN A 492 -29.41 -8.65 -7.48
N VAL A 493 -28.59 -7.94 -8.27
CA VAL A 493 -27.52 -7.07 -7.78
C VAL A 493 -27.65 -5.62 -8.26
N SER A 494 -28.80 -5.28 -8.86
CA SER A 494 -29.13 -3.93 -9.33
C SER A 494 -30.64 -3.68 -9.32
N ASP A 495 -30.99 -2.40 -9.50
CA ASP A 495 -32.35 -1.91 -9.80
C ASP A 495 -33.34 -2.19 -8.67
N PHE A 496 -32.97 -1.76 -7.46
CA PHE A 496 -33.78 -1.87 -6.25
C PHE A 496 -34.64 -0.61 -6.07
N GLY A 497 -35.97 -0.77 -6.08
CA GLY A 497 -36.90 0.28 -5.70
C GLY A 497 -36.96 0.44 -4.17
N ILE A 498 -36.83 1.67 -3.69
CA ILE A 498 -36.67 1.99 -2.27
C ILE A 498 -37.72 3.04 -1.87
N SER A 499 -38.64 2.66 -0.99
CA SER A 499 -39.73 3.55 -0.51
C SER A 499 -39.53 4.03 0.93
N GLY A 500 -38.54 3.49 1.64
CA GLY A 500 -38.19 3.85 3.02
C GLY A 500 -36.75 3.45 3.32
N PRO A 501 -36.20 3.84 4.49
CA PRO A 501 -34.83 3.52 4.84
C PRO A 501 -34.56 2.01 4.81
N VAL A 502 -33.50 1.59 4.13
CA VAL A 502 -33.18 0.17 3.93
C VAL A 502 -31.67 -0.06 3.85
N THR A 503 -31.22 -1.24 4.30
CA THR A 503 -29.82 -1.69 4.20
C THR A 503 -29.72 -2.91 3.30
N LEU A 504 -28.86 -2.88 2.28
CA LEU A 504 -28.54 -3.99 1.39
C LEU A 504 -27.10 -4.47 1.64
N VAL A 505 -26.86 -5.77 1.54
CA VAL A 505 -25.52 -6.37 1.73
C VAL A 505 -25.13 -7.20 0.51
N PHE A 506 -23.94 -6.99 -0.03
CA PHE A 506 -23.46 -7.62 -1.27
C PHE A 506 -22.11 -8.34 -1.06
N ASP A 507 -21.87 -9.43 -1.81
CA ASP A 507 -20.55 -10.08 -1.96
C ASP A 507 -19.98 -9.81 -3.37
N LEU A 508 -18.75 -9.30 -3.44
CA LEU A 508 -17.99 -9.10 -4.68
C LEU A 508 -17.38 -10.41 -5.23
N GLY A 509 -17.52 -11.52 -4.51
CA GLY A 509 -17.07 -12.86 -4.90
C GLY A 509 -15.60 -13.16 -4.57
N GLY A 510 -14.91 -12.19 -3.96
CA GLY A 510 -13.50 -12.26 -3.59
C GLY A 510 -12.98 -10.88 -3.25
N LYS A 511 -11.80 -10.79 -2.65
CA LYS A 511 -11.25 -9.49 -2.24
C LYS A 511 -10.81 -8.69 -3.47
N GLN A 512 -11.16 -7.42 -3.48
CA GLN A 512 -10.88 -6.47 -4.56
C GLN A 512 -10.22 -5.21 -4.00
N LEU A 513 -9.58 -4.45 -4.88
CA LEU A 513 -9.12 -3.09 -4.63
C LEU A 513 -9.58 -2.18 -5.77
N GLY A 514 -10.27 -1.10 -5.43
CA GLY A 514 -10.79 -0.17 -6.43
C GLY A 514 -11.74 0.87 -5.85
N ARG A 515 -12.18 1.79 -6.69
CA ARG A 515 -13.11 2.86 -6.30
C ARG A 515 -14.53 2.30 -6.30
N LEU A 516 -15.29 2.56 -5.24
CA LEU A 516 -16.66 2.07 -5.17
C LEU A 516 -17.57 2.99 -5.98
N PHE A 517 -18.58 2.45 -6.64
CA PHE A 517 -19.55 3.24 -7.38
C PHE A 517 -20.98 2.74 -7.16
N PHE A 518 -21.94 3.63 -7.34
CA PHE A 518 -23.34 3.27 -7.52
C PHE A 518 -24.07 4.25 -8.45
N HIS A 519 -25.17 3.79 -9.04
CA HIS A 519 -26.15 4.59 -9.75
C HIS A 519 -27.37 4.79 -8.86
N MET A 520 -27.87 6.01 -8.78
CA MET A 520 -29.05 6.33 -7.99
C MET A 520 -29.94 7.26 -8.80
N ASP A 521 -31.23 6.94 -8.86
CA ASP A 521 -32.30 7.84 -9.31
C ASP A 521 -33.12 8.23 -8.08
N ALA A 522 -32.94 9.47 -7.61
CA ALA A 522 -33.55 9.97 -6.38
C ALA A 522 -33.89 11.46 -6.50
N ASP A 523 -34.78 11.93 -5.64
CA ASP A 523 -34.92 13.36 -5.38
C ASP A 523 -33.65 13.88 -4.67
N GLU A 524 -33.42 15.19 -4.78
CA GLU A 524 -32.34 15.86 -4.06
C GLU A 524 -32.40 15.57 -2.55
N GLY A 525 -31.25 15.19 -1.97
CA GLY A 525 -31.10 15.05 -0.53
C GLY A 525 -31.25 13.64 0.03
N ALA A 526 -31.56 12.62 -0.80
CA ALA A 526 -31.45 11.23 -0.35
C ALA A 526 -30.00 10.92 0.07
N VAL A 527 -29.84 10.17 1.16
CA VAL A 527 -28.55 9.85 1.77
C VAL A 527 -28.20 8.39 1.50
N VAL A 528 -26.97 8.16 1.04
CA VAL A 528 -26.42 6.81 0.83
C VAL A 528 -25.16 6.65 1.67
N ASP A 529 -25.20 5.76 2.65
CA ASP A 529 -24.02 5.30 3.38
C ASP A 529 -23.52 3.99 2.77
N LEU A 530 -22.27 3.99 2.33
CA LEU A 530 -21.62 2.86 1.68
C LEU A 530 -20.48 2.37 2.57
N GLY A 531 -20.70 1.28 3.30
CA GLY A 531 -19.70 0.60 4.13
C GLY A 531 -19.09 -0.62 3.44
N TRP A 532 -17.88 -1.02 3.84
CA TRP A 532 -17.20 -2.19 3.28
C TRP A 532 -16.28 -2.92 4.27
N SER A 533 -16.04 -4.20 4.01
CA SER A 533 -15.15 -5.06 4.81
C SER A 533 -14.56 -6.20 3.97
N GLU A 534 -13.45 -6.78 4.44
CA GLU A 534 -12.91 -8.05 3.95
C GLU A 534 -13.69 -9.25 4.49
N ASP A 535 -14.26 -9.11 5.70
CA ASP A 535 -14.85 -10.17 6.51
C ASP A 535 -16.29 -9.85 6.93
N LEU A 536 -17.07 -10.89 7.24
CA LEU A 536 -18.37 -10.77 7.92
C LEU A 536 -18.20 -10.98 9.43
N ASN A 537 -19.07 -10.35 10.23
CA ASN A 537 -19.19 -10.60 11.66
C ASN A 537 -20.09 -11.82 11.94
N SER A 538 -20.32 -12.14 13.22
CA SER A 538 -21.17 -13.27 13.63
C SER A 538 -22.65 -13.15 13.23
N LEU A 539 -23.10 -11.96 12.81
CA LEU A 539 -24.45 -11.68 12.32
C LEU A 539 -24.54 -11.79 10.78
N GLY A 540 -23.44 -12.12 10.09
CA GLY A 540 -23.39 -12.13 8.63
C GLY A 540 -23.33 -10.74 8.00
N MET A 541 -23.03 -9.70 8.78
CA MET A 541 -22.90 -8.32 8.29
C MET A 541 -21.42 -7.96 8.06
N PRO A 542 -21.10 -7.06 7.12
CA PRO A 542 -19.73 -6.57 6.95
C PRO A 542 -19.16 -6.03 8.27
N PHE A 543 -17.97 -6.51 8.66
CA PHE A 543 -17.39 -6.22 9.97
C PHE A 543 -16.66 -4.86 10.01
N LEU A 544 -17.39 -3.76 9.81
CA LEU A 544 -16.87 -2.40 9.59
C LEU A 544 -15.92 -1.92 10.70
N TYR A 545 -16.14 -2.33 11.96
CA TYR A 545 -15.31 -1.99 13.12
C TYR A 545 -14.57 -3.18 13.74
N LYS A 546 -14.24 -4.22 12.95
CA LYS A 546 -13.26 -5.24 13.39
C LYS A 546 -11.96 -4.59 13.91
N ARG A 547 -11.64 -3.39 13.39
CA ARG A 547 -10.51 -2.55 13.80
C ARG A 547 -11.03 -1.20 14.21
N LEU A 548 -10.82 -0.83 15.46
CA LEU A 548 -11.33 0.41 16.05
C LEU A 548 -10.79 1.69 15.38
N GLN A 549 -9.66 1.59 14.67
CA GLN A 549 -9.00 2.68 13.96
C GLN A 549 -9.42 2.80 12.50
N VAL A 550 -10.32 1.95 11.98
CA VAL A 550 -10.70 1.93 10.56
C VAL A 550 -12.16 2.33 10.43
N ASN A 551 -12.41 3.44 9.76
CA ASN A 551 -13.74 3.95 9.47
C ASN A 551 -14.12 3.56 8.03
N ALA A 552 -14.46 2.27 7.83
CA ALA A 552 -14.68 1.69 6.50
C ALA A 552 -16.04 2.01 5.88
N ALA A 553 -16.32 3.29 5.67
CA ALA A 553 -17.49 3.74 4.92
C ALA A 553 -17.29 5.12 4.28
N ALA A 554 -18.17 5.43 3.32
CA ALA A 554 -18.35 6.74 2.71
C ALA A 554 -19.83 7.15 2.76
N ARG A 555 -20.12 8.45 2.69
CA ARG A 555 -21.48 9.00 2.60
C ARG A 555 -21.63 9.83 1.34
N PHE A 556 -22.77 9.70 0.67
CA PHE A 556 -23.18 10.52 -0.46
C PHE A 556 -24.55 11.14 -0.19
N ILE A 557 -24.68 12.44 -0.47
CA ILE A 557 -25.96 13.15 -0.51
C ILE A 557 -26.26 13.47 -1.96
N THR A 558 -27.42 13.01 -2.43
CA THR A 558 -27.77 13.02 -3.85
C THR A 558 -28.30 14.37 -4.34
N THR A 559 -28.23 14.55 -5.66
CA THR A 559 -28.95 15.57 -6.42
C THR A 559 -30.08 14.90 -7.20
N GLU A 560 -31.01 15.69 -7.72
CA GLU A 560 -32.17 15.15 -8.43
C GLU A 560 -31.81 14.35 -9.69
N GLY A 561 -32.47 13.21 -9.86
CA GLY A 561 -32.47 12.37 -11.05
C GLY A 561 -31.40 11.27 -11.04
N LEU A 562 -31.33 10.53 -12.15
CA LEU A 562 -30.37 9.43 -12.31
C LEU A 562 -28.93 9.96 -12.45
N LYS A 563 -28.13 9.72 -11.42
CA LYS A 563 -26.71 10.07 -11.38
C LYS A 563 -25.84 8.89 -10.98
N ARG A 564 -24.55 9.01 -11.30
CA ARG A 564 -23.50 8.08 -10.89
C ARG A 564 -22.64 8.74 -9.81
N TYR A 565 -22.44 8.01 -8.73
CA TYR A 565 -21.59 8.41 -7.62
C TYR A 565 -20.41 7.44 -7.51
N GLU A 566 -19.23 7.98 -7.24
CA GLU A 566 -18.00 7.21 -7.11
C GLU A 566 -17.22 7.71 -5.89
N THR A 567 -16.56 6.81 -5.17
CA THR A 567 -15.50 7.25 -4.26
C THR A 567 -14.35 7.82 -5.09
N PHE A 568 -13.74 8.89 -4.60
CA PHE A 568 -12.57 9.50 -5.19
C PHE A 568 -11.38 8.56 -5.11
N LYS A 569 -11.19 7.90 -3.96
CA LYS A 569 -10.05 7.00 -3.66
C LYS A 569 -10.47 5.53 -3.76
N PRO A 570 -9.54 4.62 -4.09
CA PRO A 570 -9.83 3.19 -4.07
C PRO A 570 -9.77 2.64 -2.64
N TYR A 571 -10.52 1.56 -2.40
CA TYR A 571 -10.62 0.85 -1.13
C TYR A 571 -10.60 -0.66 -1.34
N GLY A 572 -9.98 -1.38 -0.40
CA GLY A 572 -10.02 -2.83 -0.33
C GLY A 572 -11.35 -3.33 0.23
N ALA A 573 -12.03 -4.23 -0.47
CA ALA A 573 -13.33 -4.76 -0.04
C ALA A 573 -13.59 -6.17 -0.60
N ARG A 574 -14.39 -6.95 0.12
CA ARG A 574 -15.14 -8.09 -0.43
C ARG A 574 -16.64 -7.88 -0.26
N TYR A 575 -17.06 -7.44 0.92
CA TYR A 575 -18.47 -7.25 1.24
C TYR A 575 -18.81 -5.76 1.29
N LEU A 576 -19.95 -5.39 0.72
CA LEU A 576 -20.48 -4.02 0.76
C LEU A 576 -21.76 -3.99 1.61
N GLN A 577 -21.90 -2.98 2.46
CA GLN A 577 -23.13 -2.66 3.19
C GLN A 577 -23.62 -1.28 2.73
N VAL A 578 -24.78 -1.24 2.10
CA VAL A 578 -25.36 -0.03 1.51
C VAL A 578 -26.61 0.34 2.28
N HIS A 579 -26.60 1.47 2.96
CA HIS A 579 -27.82 2.01 3.55
C HIS A 579 -28.30 3.20 2.74
N VAL A 580 -29.58 3.18 2.37
CA VAL A 580 -30.24 4.28 1.66
C VAL A 580 -31.34 4.83 2.55
N ASP A 581 -31.28 6.14 2.81
CA ASP A 581 -32.40 6.92 3.35
C ASP A 581 -32.98 7.79 2.23
N PRO A 582 -34.20 7.48 1.72
CA PRO A 582 -34.81 8.20 0.62
C PRO A 582 -35.26 9.64 0.95
N GLY A 583 -35.20 10.07 2.21
CA GLY A 583 -35.62 11.44 2.59
C GLY A 583 -37.12 11.72 2.46
N GLY A 584 -37.94 10.70 2.18
CA GLY A 584 -39.41 10.78 2.10
C GLY A 584 -40.01 10.56 0.70
N SER A 585 -39.19 10.54 -0.35
CA SER A 585 -39.61 10.24 -1.73
C SER A 585 -39.02 8.91 -2.21
N PRO A 586 -39.80 8.04 -2.89
CA PRO A 586 -39.25 6.81 -3.44
C PRO A 586 -38.05 7.07 -4.37
N CYS A 587 -37.03 6.22 -4.30
CA CYS A 587 -35.85 6.27 -5.16
C CYS A 587 -35.49 4.88 -5.69
N THR A 588 -34.54 4.81 -6.62
CA THR A 588 -34.03 3.55 -7.19
C THR A 588 -32.52 3.47 -7.10
N LEU A 589 -32.01 2.45 -6.40
CA LEU A 589 -30.59 2.07 -6.44
C LEU A 589 -30.36 1.19 -7.67
N GLY A 590 -29.68 1.72 -8.68
CA GLY A 590 -29.34 1.02 -9.91
C GLY A 590 -28.13 0.09 -9.75
N LYS A 591 -27.15 0.19 -10.66
CA LYS A 591 -25.91 -0.58 -10.56
C LYS A 591 -25.09 -0.14 -9.35
N ILE A 592 -24.42 -1.09 -8.72
CA ILE A 592 -23.42 -0.85 -7.68
C ILE A 592 -22.23 -1.77 -7.91
N GLY A 593 -21.05 -1.33 -7.50
CA GLY A 593 -19.87 -2.17 -7.57
C GLY A 593 -18.57 -1.43 -7.29
N LEU A 594 -17.51 -1.88 -7.96
CA LEU A 594 -16.15 -1.38 -7.78
C LEU A 594 -15.46 -1.24 -9.15
N ILE A 595 -14.77 -0.13 -9.36
CA ILE A 595 -13.87 0.12 -10.48
C ILE A 595 -12.48 -0.34 -10.03
N ARG A 596 -12.07 -1.52 -10.47
CA ARG A 596 -10.82 -2.16 -10.05
C ARG A 596 -9.64 -1.29 -10.48
N GLN A 597 -8.76 -0.99 -9.52
CA GLN A 597 -7.56 -0.17 -9.70
C GLN A 597 -6.34 -0.86 -9.10
N VAL A 598 -5.87 -1.89 -9.80
CA VAL A 598 -4.66 -2.65 -9.46
C VAL A 598 -3.62 -2.53 -10.57
N TYR A 599 -2.36 -2.83 -10.25
CA TYR A 599 -1.29 -2.93 -11.23
C TYR A 599 -1.66 -3.96 -12.32
N PRO A 600 -1.47 -3.64 -13.61
CA PRO A 600 -1.90 -4.50 -14.72
C PRO A 600 -0.91 -5.65 -14.97
N PHE A 601 -0.68 -6.51 -13.96
CA PHE A 601 0.12 -7.71 -14.14
C PHE A 601 -0.53 -8.67 -15.13
N GLU A 602 0.29 -9.26 -16.00
CA GLU A 602 -0.10 -10.41 -16.83
C GLU A 602 0.31 -11.71 -16.14
N LYS A 603 -0.61 -12.67 -16.03
CA LYS A 603 -0.32 -13.99 -15.45
C LYS A 603 0.36 -14.88 -16.50
N ARG A 604 1.64 -15.16 -16.30
CA ARG A 604 2.50 -15.90 -17.23
C ARG A 604 2.98 -17.25 -16.66
N GLY A 605 3.16 -17.31 -15.34
CA GLY A 605 3.48 -18.52 -14.59
C GLY A 605 2.26 -19.37 -14.28
N SER A 606 2.49 -20.66 -14.07
CA SER A 606 1.47 -21.65 -13.70
C SER A 606 2.07 -22.77 -12.87
N PHE A 607 1.26 -23.42 -12.05
CA PHE A 607 1.68 -24.54 -11.21
C PHE A 607 0.53 -25.53 -11.02
N SER A 608 0.85 -26.82 -11.14
CA SER A 608 -0.04 -27.94 -10.86
C SER A 608 0.79 -29.11 -10.33
N CYS A 609 0.25 -29.91 -9.40
CA CYS A 609 0.97 -31.04 -8.80
C CYS A 609 0.03 -32.13 -8.27
N SER A 610 0.61 -33.23 -7.81
CA SER A 610 -0.14 -34.37 -7.25
C SER A 610 -0.94 -34.06 -5.98
N ASN A 611 -0.76 -32.88 -5.36
CA ASN A 611 -1.53 -32.43 -4.20
C ASN A 611 -2.35 -31.16 -4.54
N PRO A 612 -3.68 -31.27 -4.70
CA PRO A 612 -4.52 -30.14 -5.10
C PRO A 612 -4.55 -29.00 -4.08
N MET A 613 -4.19 -29.24 -2.82
CA MET A 613 -4.10 -28.17 -1.82
C MET A 613 -2.92 -27.24 -2.11
N LEU A 614 -1.77 -27.76 -2.55
CA LEU A 614 -0.62 -26.93 -2.91
C LEU A 614 -0.90 -26.06 -4.15
N GLU A 615 -1.72 -26.56 -5.09
CA GLU A 615 -2.18 -25.76 -6.23
C GLU A 615 -3.02 -24.55 -5.77
N LYS A 616 -3.96 -24.77 -4.84
CA LYS A 616 -4.75 -23.68 -4.26
C LYS A 616 -3.88 -22.68 -3.48
N ILE A 617 -2.87 -23.17 -2.76
CA ILE A 617 -1.92 -22.33 -2.04
C ILE A 617 -1.11 -21.46 -3.01
N TRP A 618 -0.69 -22.02 -4.15
CA TRP A 618 -0.02 -21.26 -5.21
C TRP A 618 -0.93 -20.17 -5.80
N GLU A 619 -2.19 -20.50 -6.10
CA GLU A 619 -3.13 -19.51 -6.65
C GLU A 619 -3.46 -18.39 -5.65
N MET A 620 -3.55 -18.73 -4.36
CA MET A 620 -3.82 -17.76 -3.29
C MET A 620 -2.75 -16.68 -3.24
N GLY A 621 -1.46 -17.02 -3.39
CA GLY A 621 -0.41 -16.00 -3.41
C GLY A 621 -0.46 -15.11 -4.64
N TRP A 622 -0.77 -15.66 -5.83
CA TRP A 622 -1.04 -14.84 -7.03
C TRP A 622 -2.22 -13.88 -6.82
N ARG A 623 -3.34 -14.36 -6.26
CA ARG A 623 -4.50 -13.51 -5.96
C ARG A 623 -4.19 -12.42 -4.97
N THR A 624 -3.40 -12.72 -3.94
CA THR A 624 -2.99 -11.75 -2.92
C THR A 624 -2.11 -10.66 -3.52
N LEU A 625 -1.09 -11.03 -4.32
CA LEU A 625 -0.23 -10.07 -5.01
C LEU A 625 -1.04 -9.08 -5.85
N ARG A 626 -2.03 -9.56 -6.61
CA ARG A 626 -2.83 -8.68 -7.48
C ARG A 626 -3.57 -7.60 -6.72
N VAL A 627 -4.14 -7.92 -5.56
CA VAL A 627 -4.88 -6.93 -4.76
C VAL A 627 -3.97 -6.05 -3.92
N CYS A 628 -2.76 -6.51 -3.61
CA CYS A 628 -1.71 -5.76 -2.91
C CYS A 628 -0.79 -4.96 -3.86
N ALA A 629 -1.07 -4.91 -5.16
CA ALA A 629 -0.27 -4.17 -6.13
C ALA A 629 -1.06 -3.01 -6.72
N GLU A 630 -0.61 -1.79 -6.43
CA GLU A 630 -1.16 -0.54 -6.94
C GLU A 630 -0.13 0.14 -7.85
N ASP A 631 0.20 1.39 -7.54
CA ASP A 631 1.30 2.15 -8.09
C ASP A 631 2.65 1.87 -7.38
N SER A 632 2.61 1.04 -6.33
CA SER A 632 3.72 0.34 -5.70
C SER A 632 3.20 -1.00 -5.16
N TYR A 633 4.09 -1.83 -4.64
CA TYR A 633 3.69 -2.91 -3.72
C TYR A 633 3.04 -2.31 -2.47
N THR A 634 2.14 -3.06 -1.84
CA THR A 634 1.44 -2.63 -0.62
C THR A 634 1.20 -3.80 0.32
N ASP A 635 1.29 -3.53 1.62
CA ASP A 635 1.02 -4.53 2.66
C ASP A 635 -0.38 -5.17 2.50
N THR A 636 -1.41 -4.34 2.40
CA THR A 636 -2.81 -4.75 2.25
C THR A 636 -3.63 -3.71 1.48
N PRO A 637 -4.62 -4.13 0.65
CA PRO A 637 -5.56 -3.21 0.00
C PRO A 637 -6.50 -2.48 0.97
N PHE A 638 -6.63 -2.96 2.21
CA PHE A 638 -7.70 -2.51 3.11
C PHE A 638 -7.31 -1.31 3.99
N ARG A 639 -6.64 -1.54 5.12
CA ARG A 639 -6.49 -0.53 6.19
C ARG A 639 -5.30 0.42 6.02
N GLU A 640 -4.24 0.03 5.33
CA GLU A 640 -2.98 0.78 5.29
C GLU A 640 -2.56 1.18 3.90
N ARG A 641 -2.51 0.23 2.95
CA ARG A 641 -2.04 0.48 1.57
C ARG A 641 -0.64 1.10 1.56
N GLY A 642 0.19 0.71 2.52
CA GLY A 642 1.53 1.25 2.74
C GLY A 642 2.57 0.46 1.97
N LEU A 643 3.61 1.14 1.48
CA LEU A 643 4.77 0.48 0.89
C LEU A 643 5.77 0.13 2.00
N TYR A 644 5.92 -1.16 2.30
CA TYR A 644 6.84 -1.66 3.32
C TYR A 644 7.93 -2.53 2.67
N ALA A 645 9.19 -2.26 3.02
CA ALA A 645 10.32 -3.01 2.47
C ALA A 645 10.32 -4.50 2.88
N GLY A 646 9.85 -4.82 4.08
CA GLY A 646 9.67 -6.21 4.47
C GLY A 646 8.74 -6.96 3.53
N ASP A 647 7.59 -6.37 3.22
CA ASP A 647 6.53 -6.94 2.37
C ASP A 647 6.90 -7.01 0.89
N ALA A 648 7.56 -5.96 0.38
CA ALA A 648 7.92 -5.84 -1.03
C ALA A 648 8.86 -6.96 -1.52
N LEU A 649 9.69 -7.53 -0.64
CA LEU A 649 10.61 -8.62 -0.96
C LEU A 649 9.85 -9.94 -1.29
N PRO A 650 9.00 -10.51 -0.41
CA PRO A 650 8.11 -11.60 -0.76
C PRO A 650 7.17 -11.29 -1.93
N GLU A 651 6.66 -10.06 -2.05
CA GLU A 651 5.82 -9.64 -3.17
C GLU A 651 6.55 -9.72 -4.51
N TYR A 652 7.82 -9.32 -4.54
CA TYR A 652 8.65 -9.45 -5.71
C TYR A 652 8.95 -10.91 -6.04
N ALA A 653 9.15 -11.76 -5.04
CA ALA A 653 9.28 -13.20 -5.25
C ALA A 653 8.03 -13.76 -5.97
N ILE A 654 6.82 -13.42 -5.52
CA ILE A 654 5.58 -13.83 -6.19
C ILE A 654 5.52 -13.26 -7.61
N THR A 655 5.90 -11.99 -7.78
CA THR A 655 5.92 -11.32 -9.10
C THR A 655 6.81 -12.07 -10.07
N LEU A 656 8.02 -12.47 -9.66
CA LEU A 656 8.95 -13.23 -10.50
C LEU A 656 8.43 -14.62 -10.86
N ALA A 657 7.73 -15.30 -9.95
CA ALA A 657 7.17 -16.63 -10.23
C ALA A 657 5.91 -16.60 -11.12
N THR A 658 5.21 -15.45 -11.20
CA THR A 658 3.88 -15.36 -11.83
C THR A 658 3.85 -14.46 -13.06
N SER A 659 4.39 -13.24 -13.00
CA SER A 659 4.33 -12.27 -14.11
C SER A 659 5.70 -12.02 -14.75
N GLY A 660 6.75 -11.99 -13.93
CA GLY A 660 8.10 -11.57 -14.35
C GLY A 660 8.25 -10.06 -14.57
N ASP A 661 7.24 -9.25 -14.24
CA ASP A 661 7.26 -7.80 -14.46
C ASP A 661 7.97 -7.04 -13.31
N SER A 662 9.25 -6.77 -13.49
CA SER A 662 10.07 -6.07 -12.48
C SER A 662 9.85 -4.55 -12.43
N ARG A 663 9.00 -3.96 -13.27
CA ARG A 663 8.81 -2.49 -13.31
C ARG A 663 8.22 -1.95 -11.99
N LEU A 664 7.35 -2.71 -11.32
CA LEU A 664 6.79 -2.31 -10.03
C LEU A 664 7.86 -2.31 -8.92
N MET A 665 8.78 -3.28 -8.93
CA MET A 665 9.92 -3.28 -8.00
C MET A 665 10.85 -2.09 -8.24
N LYS A 666 11.13 -1.73 -9.50
CA LYS A 666 11.89 -0.50 -9.84
C LYS A 666 11.23 0.75 -9.24
N GLN A 667 9.92 0.88 -9.37
CA GLN A 667 9.15 1.98 -8.79
C GLN A 667 9.20 1.99 -7.26
N SER A 668 9.06 0.82 -6.61
CA SER A 668 9.17 0.68 -5.15
C SER A 668 10.57 1.08 -4.64
N LEU A 669 11.64 0.62 -5.29
CA LEU A 669 13.02 0.98 -4.95
C LEU A 669 13.28 2.49 -5.06
N LEU A 670 12.71 3.15 -6.07
CA LEU A 670 12.77 4.61 -6.22
C LEU A 670 12.08 5.35 -5.07
N LEU A 671 10.93 4.86 -4.61
CA LEU A 671 10.22 5.43 -3.47
C LEU A 671 10.98 5.19 -2.15
N PHE A 672 11.58 4.01 -1.98
CA PHE A 672 12.39 3.69 -0.81
C PHE A 672 13.60 4.60 -0.63
N GLN A 673 14.20 5.09 -1.72
CA GLN A 673 15.31 6.06 -1.62
C GLN A 673 14.90 7.35 -0.92
N ASP A 674 13.68 7.82 -1.16
CA ASP A 674 13.16 9.02 -0.54
C ASP A 674 12.65 8.73 0.88
N MET A 675 11.99 7.59 1.07
CA MET A 675 11.48 7.16 2.37
C MET A 675 12.58 6.96 3.42
N TYR A 676 13.69 6.33 3.03
CA TYR A 676 14.81 6.01 3.91
C TYR A 676 16.00 6.95 3.77
N ARG A 677 15.81 8.13 3.16
CA ARG A 677 16.91 9.09 2.92
C ARG A 677 17.68 9.44 4.19
N ASP A 678 16.97 9.66 5.29
CA ASP A 678 17.59 10.00 6.57
C ASP A 678 18.36 8.81 7.19
N ASN A 679 17.92 7.57 6.94
CA ASN A 679 18.66 6.37 7.33
C ASN A 679 19.93 6.19 6.48
N MET A 680 19.84 6.48 5.18
CA MET A 680 20.96 6.30 4.24
C MET A 680 22.10 7.32 4.46
N TYR A 681 21.77 8.54 4.87
CA TYR A 681 22.73 9.63 5.02
C TYR A 681 22.97 10.11 6.46
N GLY A 682 22.29 9.52 7.44
CA GLY A 682 22.36 9.93 8.84
C GLY A 682 22.51 8.75 9.81
N ASP A 683 22.72 9.09 11.08
CA ASP A 683 22.86 8.10 12.16
C ASP A 683 21.52 7.81 12.84
N ARG A 684 20.44 7.70 12.07
CA ARG A 684 19.10 7.43 12.64
C ARG A 684 19.08 6.05 13.30
N GLU A 685 18.79 6.02 14.59
CA GLU A 685 18.54 4.79 15.36
C GLU A 685 17.03 4.54 15.55
N GLU A 686 16.23 5.61 15.44
CA GLU A 686 14.78 5.60 15.54
C GLU A 686 14.13 5.14 14.22
N GLY A 687 13.78 3.87 14.07
CA GLY A 687 13.13 3.37 12.86
C GLY A 687 13.08 1.84 12.81
N LEU A 688 12.67 1.26 11.68
CA LEU A 688 12.85 -0.17 11.42
C LEU A 688 14.15 -0.32 10.61
N ASN A 689 15.29 -0.44 11.30
CA ASN A 689 16.61 -0.35 10.64
C ASN A 689 16.97 -1.59 9.82
N ASP A 690 16.27 -2.71 10.02
CA ASP A 690 16.32 -3.89 9.16
C ASP A 690 15.64 -3.65 7.80
N PHE A 691 14.60 -2.83 7.73
CA PHE A 691 13.84 -2.62 6.49
C PHE A 691 14.66 -1.90 5.42
N VAL A 692 15.45 -0.89 5.79
CA VAL A 692 16.32 -0.20 4.82
C VAL A 692 17.40 -1.15 4.25
N LEU A 693 17.88 -2.11 5.05
CA LEU A 693 18.80 -3.15 4.59
C LEU A 693 18.12 -4.13 3.63
N ILE A 694 16.86 -4.48 3.88
CA ILE A 694 16.06 -5.31 2.95
C ILE A 694 15.97 -4.65 1.57
N THR A 695 15.81 -3.32 1.48
CA THR A 695 15.77 -2.63 0.17
C THR A 695 17.08 -2.76 -0.63
N LEU A 696 18.22 -3.00 0.04
CA LEU A 696 19.47 -3.30 -0.64
C LEU A 696 19.48 -4.71 -1.23
N LEU A 697 18.97 -5.70 -0.47
CA LEU A 697 18.78 -7.07 -0.99
C LEU A 697 17.81 -7.06 -2.18
N GLU A 698 16.74 -6.26 -2.11
CA GLU A 698 15.81 -6.07 -3.22
C GLU A 698 16.48 -5.45 -4.45
N LEU A 699 17.31 -4.41 -4.28
CA LEU A 699 18.07 -3.81 -5.38
C LEU A 699 19.03 -4.81 -6.02
N HIS A 700 19.75 -5.57 -5.20
CA HIS A 700 20.68 -6.60 -5.67
C HIS A 700 19.96 -7.70 -6.44
N TRP A 701 18.85 -8.21 -5.90
CA TRP A 701 18.05 -9.22 -6.58
C TRP A 701 17.40 -8.69 -7.86
N TYR A 702 16.86 -7.46 -7.83
CA TYR A 702 16.36 -6.77 -9.03
C TYR A 702 17.43 -6.67 -10.11
N TYR A 703 18.65 -6.27 -9.75
CA TYR A 703 19.77 -6.20 -10.69
C TYR A 703 20.11 -7.57 -11.27
N ARG A 704 20.21 -8.60 -10.43
CA ARG A 704 20.47 -9.97 -10.87
C ARG A 704 19.41 -10.46 -11.86
N ILE A 705 18.15 -10.12 -11.68
CA ILE A 705 17.07 -10.49 -12.60
C ILE A 705 17.09 -9.67 -13.91
N THR A 706 17.29 -8.36 -13.82
CA THR A 706 17.04 -7.43 -14.94
C THR A 706 18.29 -7.01 -15.71
N GLY A 707 19.47 -7.08 -15.09
CA GLY A 707 20.71 -6.53 -15.62
C GLY A 707 20.76 -4.99 -15.71
N ASP A 708 19.81 -4.28 -15.07
CA ASP A 708 19.68 -2.81 -15.16
C ASP A 708 20.79 -2.08 -14.36
N LEU A 709 21.99 -2.09 -14.94
CA LEU A 709 23.20 -1.52 -14.32
C LEU A 709 23.14 0.00 -14.19
N GLU A 710 22.41 0.69 -15.07
CA GLU A 710 22.23 2.14 -14.98
C GLU A 710 21.43 2.51 -13.73
N PHE A 711 20.35 1.78 -13.45
CA PHE A 711 19.58 1.97 -12.25
C PHE A 711 20.40 1.71 -10.98
N VAL A 712 21.15 0.61 -10.93
CA VAL A 712 22.08 0.33 -9.82
C VAL A 712 23.07 1.47 -9.63
N ARG A 713 23.69 1.97 -10.71
CA ARG A 713 24.65 3.07 -10.64
C ARG A 713 24.03 4.33 -10.06
N SER A 714 22.75 4.59 -10.33
CA SER A 714 22.04 5.76 -9.78
C SER A 714 21.79 5.66 -8.27
N LEU A 715 21.60 4.44 -7.74
CA LEU A 715 21.26 4.22 -6.34
C LEU A 715 22.45 3.84 -5.45
N TYR A 716 23.54 3.34 -6.05
CA TYR A 716 24.74 2.91 -5.32
C TYR A 716 25.26 3.93 -4.29
N PRO A 717 25.33 5.25 -4.57
CA PRO A 717 25.82 6.22 -3.59
C PRO A 717 25.02 6.23 -2.28
N ASN A 718 23.72 5.95 -2.33
CA ASN A 718 22.82 5.99 -1.18
C ASN A 718 23.07 4.77 -0.28
N TYR A 719 23.14 3.57 -0.87
CA TYR A 719 23.43 2.34 -0.15
C TYR A 719 24.88 2.26 0.33
N HIS A 720 25.82 2.79 -0.45
CA HIS A 720 27.20 2.97 0.01
C HIS A 720 27.24 3.85 1.26
N ALA A 721 26.53 4.98 1.27
CA ALA A 721 26.45 5.83 2.45
C ALA A 721 25.83 5.09 3.65
N LEU A 722 24.72 4.36 3.45
CA LEU A 722 24.09 3.54 4.49
C LEU A 722 25.08 2.57 5.14
N MET A 723 25.77 1.77 4.32
CA MET A 723 26.69 0.75 4.83
C MET A 723 27.91 1.37 5.52
N GLN A 724 28.42 2.51 5.03
CA GLN A 724 29.51 3.22 5.70
C GLN A 724 29.08 3.80 7.06
N HIS A 725 27.83 4.24 7.22
CA HIS A 725 27.32 4.68 8.53
C HIS A 725 27.15 3.49 9.48
N LEU A 726 26.59 2.38 9.00
CA LEU A 726 26.46 1.16 9.79
C LEU A 726 27.82 0.65 10.30
N MET A 727 28.86 0.69 9.46
CA MET A 727 30.22 0.30 9.85
C MET A 727 30.76 1.06 11.08
N LYS A 728 30.31 2.30 11.31
CA LYS A 728 30.70 3.11 12.49
C LYS A 728 30.06 2.62 13.79
N ARG A 729 28.97 1.83 13.72
CA ARG A 729 28.23 1.31 14.87
C ARG A 729 28.74 -0.03 15.37
N ARG A 730 29.89 -0.50 14.86
CA ARG A 730 30.52 -1.74 15.30
C ARG A 730 30.99 -1.63 16.74
N ASN A 731 30.61 -2.58 17.57
CA ASN A 731 31.07 -2.66 18.97
C ASN A 731 32.42 -3.39 19.10
N PRO A 732 33.04 -3.39 20.30
CA PRO A 732 34.31 -4.08 20.55
C PRO A 732 34.29 -5.58 20.29
N GLU A 733 33.14 -6.24 20.46
CA GLU A 733 32.93 -7.67 20.21
C GLU A 733 32.76 -7.99 18.71
N GLY A 734 32.64 -6.96 17.86
CA GLY A 734 32.62 -7.08 16.41
C GLY A 734 31.24 -7.24 15.78
N TYR A 735 30.14 -7.08 16.51
CA TYR A 735 28.80 -7.00 15.92
C TYR A 735 28.28 -5.55 15.94
N TYR A 736 27.13 -5.31 15.32
CA TYR A 736 26.60 -3.97 15.06
C TYR A 736 25.39 -3.66 15.91
N SER A 737 25.37 -2.47 16.52
CA SER A 737 24.15 -1.93 17.08
C SER A 737 23.14 -1.62 15.98
N THR A 738 21.96 -2.22 16.07
CA THR A 738 20.88 -2.02 15.10
C THR A 738 19.77 -1.08 15.57
N GLY A 739 19.80 -0.65 16.83
CA GLY A 739 18.73 0.13 17.42
C GLY A 739 17.40 -0.64 17.37
N ARG A 740 16.34 0.00 16.86
CA ARG A 740 15.04 -0.66 16.69
C ARG A 740 14.97 -1.41 15.35
N VAL A 741 14.46 -2.64 15.39
CA VAL A 741 14.19 -3.49 14.21
C VAL A 741 12.78 -4.10 14.25
N PHE A 742 12.30 -4.61 13.12
CA PHE A 742 11.05 -5.36 13.06
C PHE A 742 11.27 -6.87 13.21
N ILE A 743 12.11 -7.45 12.34
CA ILE A 743 12.40 -8.88 12.14
C ILE A 743 11.17 -9.75 11.86
N GLU A 744 10.21 -9.86 12.78
CA GLU A 744 8.94 -10.56 12.60
C GLU A 744 7.98 -10.33 13.79
N TRP A 745 6.67 -10.61 13.66
CA TRP A 745 5.69 -10.62 14.77
C TRP A 745 5.85 -11.82 15.74
N THR A 746 7.01 -11.88 16.41
CA THR A 746 7.27 -12.83 17.51
C THR A 746 7.61 -12.05 18.79
N LYS A 747 7.74 -12.76 19.93
CA LYS A 747 8.22 -12.17 21.19
C LYS A 747 9.75 -12.07 21.26
N ILE A 748 10.45 -12.19 20.13
CA ILE A 748 11.89 -11.91 20.08
C ILE A 748 12.15 -10.47 20.54
N ASP A 749 13.29 -10.27 21.20
CA ASP A 749 13.59 -8.98 21.82
C ASP A 749 14.12 -7.96 20.81
N LYS A 750 13.21 -7.19 20.20
CA LYS A 750 13.47 -6.31 19.05
C LYS A 750 14.32 -5.07 19.32
N THR A 751 14.77 -4.87 20.55
CA THR A 751 15.70 -3.79 20.92
C THR A 751 17.08 -4.31 21.28
N ALA A 752 17.32 -5.61 21.14
CA ALA A 752 18.63 -6.23 21.28
C ALA A 752 19.36 -6.34 19.93
N ASP A 753 20.66 -6.62 19.97
CA ASP A 753 21.45 -6.91 18.78
C ASP A 753 21.26 -8.38 18.40
N LEU A 754 20.29 -8.60 17.52
CA LEU A 754 19.78 -9.92 17.17
C LEU A 754 20.68 -10.65 16.16
N ALA A 755 20.86 -11.97 16.31
CA ALA A 755 21.54 -12.82 15.32
C ALA A 755 20.91 -12.67 13.94
N ALA A 756 19.58 -12.58 13.88
CA ALA A 756 18.82 -12.35 12.67
C ALA A 756 19.22 -11.03 11.97
N SER A 757 19.35 -9.92 12.72
CA SER A 757 19.74 -8.64 12.13
C SER A 757 21.21 -8.62 11.73
N GLN A 758 22.11 -9.25 12.52
CA GLN A 758 23.52 -9.40 12.14
C GLN A 758 23.70 -10.22 10.86
N ALA A 759 22.93 -11.31 10.70
CA ALA A 759 22.97 -12.12 9.48
C ALA A 759 22.52 -11.32 8.25
N LEU A 760 21.45 -10.53 8.37
CA LEU A 760 20.99 -9.61 7.33
C LEU A 760 22.04 -8.53 6.99
N ILE A 761 22.76 -8.02 8.00
CA ILE A 761 23.85 -7.05 7.79
C ILE A 761 25.01 -7.69 7.03
N SER A 762 25.39 -8.92 7.38
CA SER A 762 26.44 -9.65 6.66
C SER A 762 26.07 -9.81 5.18
N GLU A 763 24.84 -10.26 4.91
CA GLU A 763 24.34 -10.39 3.54
C GLU A 763 24.29 -9.04 2.80
N SER A 764 23.92 -7.97 3.50
CA SER A 764 23.95 -6.61 2.94
C SER A 764 25.37 -6.19 2.54
N PHE A 765 26.38 -6.53 3.33
CA PHE A 765 27.78 -6.30 2.96
C PHE A 765 28.19 -7.14 1.74
N ARG A 766 27.77 -8.41 1.64
CA ARG A 766 28.02 -9.26 0.46
C ARG A 766 27.36 -8.66 -0.80
N CYS A 767 26.11 -8.22 -0.69
CA CYS A 767 25.40 -7.52 -1.77
C CYS A 767 26.16 -6.27 -2.23
N MET A 768 26.58 -5.41 -1.30
CA MET A 768 27.36 -4.22 -1.66
C MET A 768 28.71 -4.54 -2.28
N ALA A 769 29.40 -5.59 -1.80
CA ALA A 769 30.68 -5.99 -2.35
C ALA A 769 30.55 -6.37 -3.84
N GLU A 770 29.49 -7.11 -4.16
CA GLU A 770 29.22 -7.52 -5.55
C GLU A 770 28.79 -6.34 -6.44
N LEU A 771 27.90 -5.48 -5.95
CA LEU A 771 27.49 -4.27 -6.70
C LEU A 771 28.70 -3.34 -6.93
N ALA A 772 29.59 -3.23 -5.95
CA ALA A 772 30.83 -2.47 -6.08
C ALA A 772 31.76 -3.08 -7.15
N ALA A 773 31.98 -4.39 -7.14
CA ALA A 773 32.78 -5.08 -8.15
C ALA A 773 32.18 -4.90 -9.56
N THR A 774 30.86 -5.01 -9.68
CA THR A 774 30.12 -4.79 -10.93
C THR A 774 30.28 -3.36 -11.47
N LEU A 775 30.48 -2.38 -10.59
CA LEU A 775 30.71 -0.98 -10.93
C LEU A 775 32.19 -0.59 -11.03
N ASP A 776 33.09 -1.58 -11.08
CA ASP A 776 34.55 -1.40 -11.13
C ASP A 776 35.12 -0.63 -9.91
N ARG A 777 34.52 -0.84 -8.72
CA ARG A 777 34.92 -0.22 -7.44
C ARG A 777 35.61 -1.21 -6.52
N GLU A 778 36.77 -1.71 -6.97
CA GLU A 778 37.53 -2.79 -6.31
C GLU A 778 37.83 -2.54 -4.82
N ALA A 779 38.11 -1.29 -4.43
CA ALA A 779 38.40 -0.95 -3.04
C ALA A 779 37.16 -1.10 -2.13
N ASP A 780 36.00 -0.63 -2.61
CA ASP A 780 34.72 -0.77 -1.91
C ASP A 780 34.34 -2.26 -1.85
N ALA A 781 34.53 -3.00 -2.95
CA ALA A 781 34.26 -4.43 -3.02
C ALA A 781 35.05 -5.23 -1.99
N ALA A 782 36.37 -5.00 -1.91
CA ALA A 782 37.24 -5.65 -0.92
C ALA A 782 36.89 -5.25 0.52
N GLN A 783 36.53 -3.97 0.76
CA GLN A 783 36.15 -3.50 2.09
C GLN A 783 34.89 -4.21 2.58
N PHE A 784 33.83 -4.24 1.78
CA PHE A 784 32.56 -4.83 2.19
C PHE A 784 32.64 -6.35 2.27
N ALA A 785 33.35 -7.02 1.36
CA ALA A 785 33.57 -8.46 1.45
C ALA A 785 34.31 -8.85 2.74
N GLY A 786 35.38 -8.13 3.08
CA GLY A 786 36.13 -8.39 4.31
C GLY A 786 35.31 -8.12 5.58
N GLU A 787 34.39 -7.16 5.55
CA GLU A 787 33.52 -6.88 6.70
C GLU A 787 32.43 -7.97 6.87
N ALA A 788 31.88 -8.50 5.78
CA ALA A 788 30.97 -9.64 5.81
C ALA A 788 31.63 -10.88 6.42
N ASP A 789 32.81 -11.27 5.92
CA ASP A 789 33.53 -12.46 6.39
C ASP A 789 33.87 -12.35 7.89
N ARG A 790 34.22 -11.15 8.35
CA ARG A 790 34.48 -10.89 9.78
C ARG A 790 33.22 -11.03 10.62
N LEU A 791 32.07 -10.53 10.16
CA LEU A 791 30.81 -10.65 10.89
C LEU A 791 30.32 -12.10 10.94
N ASP A 792 30.53 -12.87 9.89
CA ASP A 792 30.21 -14.31 9.85
C ASP A 792 31.01 -15.09 10.89
N GLU A 793 32.29 -14.77 11.06
CA GLU A 793 33.12 -15.36 12.12
C GLU A 793 32.57 -15.01 13.51
N VAL A 794 32.16 -13.76 13.74
CA VAL A 794 31.53 -13.33 15.01
C VAL A 794 30.22 -14.10 15.26
N LEU A 795 29.35 -14.24 14.27
CA LEU A 795 28.11 -15.01 14.39
C LEU A 795 28.38 -16.47 14.77
N ASN A 796 29.33 -17.10 14.10
CA ASN A 796 29.65 -18.52 14.33
C ASN A 796 30.36 -18.81 15.65
N THR A 797 31.06 -17.83 16.21
CA THR A 797 31.84 -17.98 17.45
C THR A 797 31.05 -17.53 18.68
N LEU A 798 30.36 -16.39 18.60
CA LEU A 798 29.72 -15.73 19.74
C LEU A 798 28.22 -16.05 19.85
N PHE A 799 27.49 -16.05 18.74
CA PHE A 799 26.03 -16.24 18.75
C PHE A 799 25.60 -17.71 18.73
N TRP A 800 26.53 -18.64 18.47
CA TRP A 800 26.23 -20.07 18.48
C TRP A 800 26.09 -20.62 19.91
N ASP A 801 24.99 -21.36 20.17
CA ASP A 801 24.79 -22.12 21.40
C ASP A 801 24.93 -23.62 21.13
N GLU A 802 26.12 -24.16 21.43
CA GLU A 802 26.45 -25.59 21.28
C GLU A 802 25.47 -26.50 22.04
N GLY A 803 24.98 -26.06 23.19
CA GLY A 803 24.06 -26.84 24.03
C GLY A 803 22.64 -26.92 23.47
N ARG A 804 22.25 -25.96 22.63
CA ARG A 804 20.95 -25.93 21.94
C ARG A 804 21.02 -26.38 20.49
N GLY A 805 22.21 -26.40 19.88
CA GLY A 805 22.37 -26.70 18.46
C GLY A 805 21.78 -25.61 17.55
N ALA A 806 21.79 -24.36 18.02
CA ALA A 806 21.12 -23.24 17.36
C ALA A 806 21.83 -21.92 17.67
N TYR A 807 21.54 -20.88 16.89
CA TYR A 807 21.96 -19.53 17.22
C TYR A 807 21.05 -18.94 18.31
N ARG A 808 21.67 -18.26 19.28
CA ARG A 808 20.99 -17.41 20.26
C ARG A 808 20.24 -16.30 19.55
N ASP A 809 19.20 -15.78 20.19
CA ASP A 809 18.48 -14.63 19.62
C ASP A 809 19.36 -13.40 19.46
N GLY A 810 20.22 -13.11 20.43
CA GLY A 810 21.09 -11.96 20.36
C GLY A 810 21.73 -11.59 21.69
N PHE A 811 22.24 -10.36 21.74
CA PHE A 811 22.86 -9.78 22.93
C PHE A 811 22.21 -8.43 23.28
N ARG A 812 22.06 -8.17 24.58
CA ARG A 812 21.71 -6.85 25.12
C ARG A 812 22.79 -6.44 26.09
N ASP A 813 23.39 -5.27 25.88
CA ASP A 813 24.44 -4.72 26.76
C ASP A 813 25.56 -5.74 27.02
N GLY A 814 25.93 -6.52 25.98
CA GLY A 814 26.92 -7.60 26.05
C GLY A 814 26.44 -8.90 26.71
N MET A 815 25.22 -8.96 27.24
CA MET A 815 24.63 -10.17 27.82
C MET A 815 23.82 -10.97 26.80
N ALA A 816 24.11 -12.26 26.72
CA ALA A 816 23.39 -13.18 25.84
C ALA A 816 21.92 -13.35 26.26
N ILE A 817 21.02 -13.31 25.28
CA ILE A 817 19.60 -13.63 25.46
C ILE A 817 19.42 -15.16 25.52
N GLY A 818 18.63 -15.64 26.49
CA GLY A 818 18.40 -17.08 26.72
C GLY A 818 17.40 -17.74 25.78
N HIS A 819 16.66 -16.96 24.99
CA HIS A 819 15.68 -17.42 24.01
C HIS A 819 16.32 -17.74 22.65
N HIS A 820 15.65 -18.60 21.88
CA HIS A 820 16.07 -19.09 20.57
C HIS A 820 14.84 -19.18 19.67
N TYR A 821 14.41 -18.08 19.07
CA TYR A 821 13.36 -18.09 18.06
C TYR A 821 13.91 -18.64 16.74
N PRO A 822 13.10 -19.38 15.96
CA PRO A 822 13.48 -19.92 14.65
C PRO A 822 14.22 -18.93 13.75
N ILE A 823 13.74 -17.69 13.64
CA ILE A 823 14.30 -16.70 12.71
C ILE A 823 15.79 -16.42 12.94
N SER A 824 16.25 -16.49 14.20
CA SER A 824 17.65 -16.28 14.62
C SER A 824 18.59 -17.35 14.06
N SER A 825 18.07 -18.54 13.78
CA SER A 825 18.81 -19.65 13.15
C SER A 825 18.52 -19.79 11.65
N VAL A 826 17.35 -19.36 11.19
CA VAL A 826 16.96 -19.38 9.77
C VAL A 826 17.83 -18.47 8.93
N LEU A 827 18.09 -17.22 9.34
CA LEU A 827 18.85 -16.29 8.51
C LEU A 827 20.34 -16.67 8.36
N PRO A 828 21.07 -17.07 9.42
CA PRO A 828 22.43 -17.59 9.25
C PRO A 828 22.49 -18.84 8.36
N LEU A 829 21.49 -19.71 8.44
CA LEU A 829 21.37 -20.87 7.56
C LEU A 829 21.09 -20.44 6.10
N LEU A 830 20.15 -19.52 5.89
CA LEU A 830 19.79 -19.00 4.57
C LEU A 830 20.94 -18.31 3.84
N PHE A 831 21.74 -17.51 4.53
CA PHE A 831 22.85 -16.75 3.91
C PHE A 831 24.17 -17.51 3.90
N GLY A 832 24.20 -18.74 4.45
CA GLY A 832 25.39 -19.61 4.37
C GLY A 832 26.49 -19.18 5.33
N ILE A 833 26.10 -18.44 6.36
CA ILE A 833 26.96 -18.05 7.47
C ILE A 833 27.25 -19.28 8.31
N SER A 834 26.25 -20.15 8.52
CA SER A 834 26.45 -21.39 9.27
C SER A 834 27.31 -22.37 8.49
N PRO A 835 28.36 -22.96 9.08
CA PRO A 835 29.13 -24.02 8.44
C PRO A 835 28.29 -25.29 8.28
N ASP A 836 28.52 -26.03 7.19
CA ASP A 836 27.82 -27.27 6.85
C ASP A 836 27.78 -28.30 8.00
N THR A 837 28.81 -28.30 8.87
CA THR A 837 28.88 -29.19 10.04
C THR A 837 27.81 -28.95 11.11
N ARG A 838 27.08 -27.83 11.04
CA ARG A 838 26.00 -27.45 11.97
C ARG A 838 24.60 -27.63 11.38
N GLU A 839 24.48 -27.90 10.08
CA GLU A 839 23.20 -27.96 9.37
C GLU A 839 22.23 -28.97 10.00
N ASP A 840 22.67 -30.22 10.22
CA ASP A 840 21.84 -31.27 10.83
C ASP A 840 21.27 -30.85 12.20
N SER A 841 22.08 -30.16 13.01
CA SER A 841 21.69 -29.69 14.34
C SER A 841 20.65 -28.57 14.26
N LEU A 842 20.86 -27.62 13.34
CA LEU A 842 19.92 -26.53 13.07
C LEU A 842 18.59 -27.05 12.55
N ILE A 843 18.61 -28.01 11.62
CA ILE A 843 17.40 -28.63 11.07
C ILE A 843 16.65 -29.41 12.16
N ALA A 844 17.36 -30.14 13.02
CA ALA A 844 16.74 -30.82 14.15
C ALA A 844 16.09 -29.82 15.14
N PHE A 845 16.72 -28.66 15.36
CA PHE A 845 16.14 -27.57 16.12
C PHE A 845 14.85 -27.03 15.45
N LEU A 846 14.91 -26.71 14.14
CA LEU A 846 13.77 -26.18 13.40
C LEU A 846 12.61 -27.18 13.31
N ASP A 847 12.86 -28.46 13.04
CA ASP A 847 11.80 -29.48 12.99
C ASP A 847 11.05 -29.56 14.33
N ARG A 848 11.76 -29.42 15.46
CA ARG A 848 11.12 -29.39 16.78
C ARG A 848 10.29 -28.14 16.99
N GLU A 849 10.83 -26.96 16.70
CA GLU A 849 10.14 -25.69 16.95
C GLU A 849 8.93 -25.47 16.03
N LEU A 850 8.97 -26.00 14.80
CA LEU A 850 7.92 -25.81 13.79
C LEU A 850 6.75 -26.80 13.90
N ARG A 851 6.84 -27.83 14.74
CA ARG A 851 5.70 -28.72 15.04
C ARG A 851 4.55 -27.97 15.71
N ASP A 852 4.90 -27.04 16.60
CA ASP A 852 3.97 -26.15 17.28
C ASP A 852 4.60 -24.77 17.48
N ILE A 853 4.10 -23.82 16.69
CA ILE A 853 4.51 -22.42 16.70
C ILE A 853 3.75 -21.58 17.74
N GLY A 854 2.81 -22.19 18.48
CA GLY A 854 1.94 -21.53 19.45
C GLY A 854 0.66 -20.96 18.84
N GLU A 855 -0.29 -20.62 19.72
CA GLU A 855 -1.64 -20.19 19.34
C GLU A 855 -1.85 -18.67 19.37
N GLU A 856 -0.90 -17.89 19.88
CA GLU A 856 -1.04 -16.43 20.03
C GLU A 856 -0.74 -15.68 18.73
N THR A 857 -1.76 -15.22 18.00
CA THR A 857 -1.69 -14.64 16.64
C THR A 857 -0.41 -13.85 16.30
N ARG A 858 -0.06 -12.82 17.08
CA ARG A 858 1.06 -11.88 16.82
C ARG A 858 2.33 -12.15 17.63
N ASN A 859 2.47 -13.37 18.16
CA ASN A 859 3.54 -13.74 19.09
C ASN A 859 3.91 -15.22 19.00
N ARG A 860 3.62 -15.83 17.85
CA ARG A 860 4.04 -17.20 17.54
C ARG A 860 5.54 -17.27 17.41
N LYS A 861 6.09 -18.48 17.42
CA LYS A 861 7.52 -18.71 17.21
C LYS A 861 7.99 -18.28 15.81
N ILE A 862 7.08 -18.31 14.84
CA ILE A 862 7.27 -17.83 13.48
C ILE A 862 5.89 -17.47 12.93
N THR A 863 5.85 -16.57 11.95
CA THR A 863 4.62 -16.10 11.31
C THR A 863 4.70 -16.34 9.80
N PRO A 864 3.64 -16.04 9.04
CA PRO A 864 3.74 -16.10 7.59
C PRO A 864 4.86 -15.22 7.01
N TYR A 865 5.21 -14.10 7.62
CA TYR A 865 6.26 -13.23 7.07
C TYR A 865 7.65 -13.93 7.06
N GLY A 866 8.07 -14.42 8.22
CA GLY A 866 9.36 -15.06 8.45
C GLY A 866 9.46 -16.45 7.82
N SER A 867 8.32 -17.07 7.50
CA SER A 867 8.35 -18.31 6.74
C SER A 867 8.88 -18.14 5.32
N PHE A 868 8.90 -16.92 4.76
CA PHE A 868 9.60 -16.62 3.51
C PHE A 868 11.07 -17.02 3.60
N TYR A 869 11.76 -16.54 4.63
CA TYR A 869 13.15 -16.87 4.90
C TYR A 869 13.32 -18.34 5.31
N LEU A 870 12.37 -18.89 6.06
CA LEU A 870 12.38 -20.31 6.44
C LEU A 870 12.36 -21.21 5.21
N PHE A 871 11.41 -21.00 4.29
CA PHE A 871 11.30 -21.82 3.09
C PHE A 871 12.54 -21.69 2.21
N ALA A 872 13.07 -20.47 2.07
CA ALA A 872 14.33 -20.26 1.38
C ALA A 872 15.46 -21.10 1.98
N ALA A 873 15.62 -21.08 3.32
CA ALA A 873 16.63 -21.88 4.01
C ALA A 873 16.41 -23.40 3.86
N LEU A 874 15.17 -23.87 4.05
CA LEU A 874 14.83 -25.29 3.98
C LEU A 874 15.01 -25.88 2.59
N TYR A 875 14.56 -25.18 1.53
CA TYR A 875 14.77 -25.68 0.17
C TYR A 875 16.24 -25.56 -0.27
N ARG A 876 16.94 -24.50 0.13
CA ARG A 876 18.39 -24.38 -0.10
C ARG A 876 19.15 -25.58 0.46
N THR A 877 18.79 -26.04 1.66
CA THR A 877 19.43 -27.16 2.38
C THR A 877 18.86 -28.54 2.05
N GLY A 878 17.91 -28.66 1.12
CA GLY A 878 17.37 -29.97 0.71
C GLY A 878 16.22 -30.51 1.58
N HIS A 879 15.71 -29.73 2.53
CA HIS A 879 14.68 -30.14 3.51
C HIS A 879 13.23 -29.85 3.04
N ALA A 880 12.90 -30.22 1.80
CA ALA A 880 11.57 -29.95 1.19
C ALA A 880 10.40 -30.54 2.01
N ALA A 881 10.56 -31.70 2.63
CA ALA A 881 9.50 -32.32 3.45
C ALA A 881 9.01 -31.40 4.57
N LEU A 882 9.93 -30.67 5.22
CA LEU A 882 9.60 -29.77 6.32
C LEU A 882 8.86 -28.52 5.80
N ALA A 883 9.30 -27.96 4.67
CA ALA A 883 8.65 -26.83 4.03
C ALA A 883 7.22 -27.16 3.56
N GLU A 884 7.06 -28.26 2.80
CA GLU A 884 5.77 -28.71 2.27
C GLU A 884 4.78 -29.03 3.40
N ARG A 885 5.23 -29.69 4.46
CA ARG A 885 4.40 -29.97 5.65
C ARG A 885 3.93 -28.68 6.32
N PHE A 886 4.83 -27.72 6.50
CA PHE A 886 4.51 -26.45 7.13
C PHE A 886 3.50 -25.64 6.29
N MET A 887 3.69 -25.58 4.96
CA MET A 887 2.72 -24.98 4.03
C MET A 887 1.33 -25.62 4.19
N LEU A 888 1.25 -26.95 4.14
CA LEU A 888 -0.02 -27.66 4.28
C LEU A 888 -0.66 -27.47 5.65
N GLN A 889 0.12 -27.35 6.73
CA GLN A 889 -0.41 -27.18 8.08
C GLN A 889 -1.04 -25.80 8.30
N TYR A 890 -0.45 -24.76 7.74
CA TYR A 890 -0.79 -23.37 8.09
C TYR A 890 -1.48 -22.58 6.98
N TRP A 891 -1.19 -22.81 5.69
CA TRP A 891 -1.91 -22.12 4.60
C TRP A 891 -3.24 -22.78 4.25
N SER A 892 -3.37 -24.10 4.42
CA SER A 892 -4.63 -24.80 4.11
C SER A 892 -5.80 -24.28 4.94
N ARG A 893 -5.53 -23.79 6.15
CA ARG A 893 -6.53 -23.20 7.05
C ARG A 893 -7.21 -21.98 6.44
N MET A 894 -6.45 -21.13 5.74
CA MET A 894 -6.96 -19.92 5.08
C MET A 894 -7.98 -20.32 3.99
N ILE A 895 -7.60 -21.29 3.16
CA ILE A 895 -8.45 -21.83 2.10
C ILE A 895 -9.69 -22.52 2.66
N HIS A 896 -9.56 -23.28 3.75
CA HIS A 896 -10.69 -23.95 4.41
C HIS A 896 -11.69 -22.97 5.04
N GLN A 897 -11.25 -21.77 5.44
CA GLN A 897 -12.14 -20.70 5.90
C GLN A 897 -12.80 -19.91 4.76
N GLY A 898 -12.52 -20.26 3.51
CA GLY A 898 -13.19 -19.68 2.34
C GLY A 898 -12.51 -18.42 1.78
N ASP A 899 -11.25 -18.19 2.14
CA ASP A 899 -10.48 -17.07 1.61
C ASP A 899 -9.73 -17.41 0.32
N ASP A 900 -9.66 -16.42 -0.55
CA ASP A 900 -8.98 -16.43 -1.84
C ASP A 900 -7.62 -15.70 -1.82
N THR A 901 -7.24 -15.16 -0.66
CA THR A 901 -6.01 -14.41 -0.42
C THR A 901 -5.36 -14.84 0.89
N SER A 902 -4.05 -14.70 0.98
CA SER A 902 -3.28 -14.97 2.20
C SER A 902 -3.53 -13.91 3.25
N TRP A 903 -3.57 -14.34 4.51
CA TRP A 903 -3.75 -13.47 5.67
C TRP A 903 -2.44 -12.85 6.17
N GLU A 904 -2.52 -11.75 6.91
CA GLU A 904 -1.37 -11.11 7.58
C GLU A 904 -0.70 -12.06 8.59
N ASN A 905 -1.51 -12.82 9.34
CA ASN A 905 -1.06 -13.80 10.31
C ASN A 905 -1.76 -15.14 10.04
N PHE A 906 -1.26 -16.24 10.61
CA PHE A 906 -1.91 -17.55 10.45
C PHE A 906 -3.33 -17.64 11.00
N ASP A 907 -3.80 -16.62 11.74
CA ASP A 907 -5.21 -16.44 12.10
C ASP A 907 -5.58 -14.96 12.05
N ILE A 908 -6.80 -14.68 11.60
CA ILE A 908 -7.38 -13.33 11.51
C ILE A 908 -8.60 -13.17 12.43
N GLY A 909 -8.96 -14.23 13.18
CA GLY A 909 -10.12 -14.29 14.06
C GLY A 909 -9.79 -14.08 15.54
N GLY A 910 -10.76 -13.52 16.26
CA GLY A 910 -10.84 -13.46 17.72
C GLY A 910 -12.29 -13.18 18.10
N ALA A 911 -12.83 -13.89 19.10
CA ALA A 911 -14.26 -13.91 19.43
C ALA A 911 -14.86 -12.51 19.73
N ASP A 912 -14.02 -11.56 20.18
CA ASP A 912 -14.46 -10.26 20.69
C ASP A 912 -13.82 -9.06 19.93
N GLY A 913 -13.54 -9.19 18.63
CA GLY A 913 -13.10 -8.05 17.80
C GLY A 913 -11.67 -7.54 18.05
N GLY A 914 -10.80 -8.37 18.63
CA GLY A 914 -9.40 -8.02 18.95
C GLY A 914 -8.31 -8.49 17.98
N GLY A 915 -8.66 -9.22 16.91
CA GLY A 915 -7.69 -9.81 15.98
C GLY A 915 -7.04 -8.77 15.06
N GLN A 916 -5.86 -8.28 15.45
CA GLN A 916 -5.03 -7.41 14.61
C GLN A 916 -4.39 -8.23 13.46
N GLY A 917 -4.84 -8.05 12.22
CA GLY A 917 -4.37 -8.82 11.05
C GLY A 917 -5.34 -8.77 9.86
N THR A 918 -4.92 -8.38 8.65
CA THR A 918 -5.79 -8.36 7.45
C THR A 918 -5.96 -9.73 6.80
N ALA A 919 -7.06 -9.90 6.05
CA ALA A 919 -7.34 -11.12 5.31
C ALA A 919 -6.74 -11.12 3.89
N SER A 920 -6.08 -10.03 3.50
CA SER A 920 -5.28 -9.89 2.28
C SER A 920 -3.95 -9.21 2.59
N HIS A 921 -2.87 -10.00 2.67
CA HIS A 921 -1.53 -9.51 2.97
C HIS A 921 -0.47 -10.26 2.16
N ALA A 922 0.18 -9.58 1.20
CA ALA A 922 0.96 -10.27 0.17
C ALA A 922 2.31 -10.81 0.66
N TRP A 923 2.81 -10.34 1.81
CA TRP A 923 3.98 -10.93 2.46
C TRP A 923 3.84 -12.44 2.76
N SER A 924 2.61 -12.95 2.76
CA SER A 924 2.23 -14.33 3.04
C SER A 924 1.92 -15.15 1.78
N GLY A 925 2.05 -14.55 0.59
CA GLY A 925 1.78 -15.21 -0.69
C GLY A 925 2.97 -16.01 -1.25
N HIS A 926 4.11 -15.98 -0.56
CA HIS A 926 5.37 -16.52 -1.04
C HIS A 926 5.47 -18.05 -1.25
N PRO A 927 4.59 -18.95 -0.75
CA PRO A 927 4.58 -20.33 -1.22
C PRO A 927 4.51 -20.45 -2.74
N THR A 928 3.83 -19.50 -3.41
CA THR A 928 3.79 -19.38 -4.88
C THR A 928 5.19 -19.39 -5.49
N TYR A 929 6.12 -18.63 -4.90
CA TYR A 929 7.50 -18.55 -5.37
C TYR A 929 8.20 -19.90 -5.20
N PHE A 930 8.21 -20.48 -4.01
CA PHE A 930 8.96 -21.70 -3.74
C PHE A 930 8.40 -22.94 -4.44
N LEU A 931 7.08 -23.01 -4.65
CA LEU A 931 6.49 -24.08 -5.47
C LEU A 931 6.94 -23.94 -6.94
N SER A 932 7.08 -22.72 -7.46
CA SER A 932 7.62 -22.48 -8.80
C SER A 932 9.13 -22.72 -8.88
N THR A 933 9.92 -22.25 -7.91
CA THR A 933 11.39 -22.32 -8.02
C THR A 933 11.99 -23.62 -7.51
N GLU A 934 11.38 -24.23 -6.49
CA GLU A 934 11.96 -25.40 -5.82
C GLU A 934 11.22 -26.69 -6.19
N VAL A 935 9.88 -26.67 -6.28
CA VAL A 935 9.11 -27.86 -6.68
C VAL A 935 9.14 -28.09 -8.19
N LEU A 936 8.83 -27.08 -9.03
CA LEU A 936 9.13 -27.19 -10.47
C LEU A 936 10.64 -27.13 -10.74
N GLY A 937 11.39 -26.41 -9.88
CA GLY A 937 12.84 -26.38 -9.95
C GLY A 937 13.44 -25.24 -10.75
N VAL A 938 12.65 -24.32 -11.33
CA VAL A 938 13.17 -23.23 -12.18
C VAL A 938 13.71 -22.09 -11.32
N GLN A 939 15.03 -21.93 -11.26
CA GLN A 939 15.65 -20.99 -10.34
C GLN A 939 15.52 -19.53 -10.77
N LEU A 940 15.18 -18.69 -9.80
CA LEU A 940 15.05 -17.22 -9.94
C LEU A 940 15.86 -16.46 -8.87
N GLY A 941 16.73 -17.16 -8.14
CA GLY A 941 17.61 -16.56 -7.13
C GLY A 941 17.05 -16.55 -5.70
N PHE A 942 17.52 -15.60 -4.90
CA PHE A 942 17.27 -15.41 -3.46
C PHE A 942 17.73 -16.56 -2.54
N SER A 943 17.21 -17.79 -2.73
CA SER A 943 17.62 -18.96 -1.93
C SER A 943 18.95 -19.55 -2.39
N ARG A 944 19.32 -19.28 -3.65
CA ARG A 944 20.51 -19.77 -4.33
C ARG A 944 21.05 -18.68 -5.24
N GLU A 945 22.30 -18.84 -5.65
CA GLU A 945 22.92 -17.94 -6.63
C GLU A 945 22.12 -17.96 -7.95
N PHE A 946 21.94 -16.77 -8.54
CA PHE A 946 21.28 -16.60 -9.82
C PHE A 946 22.27 -16.16 -10.91
N ILE A 947 22.32 -16.94 -11.99
CA ILE A 947 23.17 -16.68 -13.15
C ILE A 947 22.24 -16.36 -14.33
N PRO A 948 22.12 -15.09 -14.77
CA PRO A 948 21.11 -14.70 -15.76
C PRO A 948 21.23 -15.41 -17.12
N SER A 949 22.44 -15.84 -17.45
CA SER A 949 22.77 -16.53 -18.70
C SER A 949 22.57 -18.06 -18.65
N LEU A 950 22.12 -18.61 -17.53
CA LEU A 950 21.94 -20.05 -17.31
C LEU A 950 20.56 -20.33 -16.71
N ILE A 951 19.73 -21.09 -17.43
CA ILE A 951 18.48 -21.61 -16.88
C ILE A 951 18.80 -22.86 -16.04
N GLU A 952 18.60 -22.77 -14.73
CA GLU A 952 18.77 -23.91 -13.84
C GLU A 952 17.42 -24.54 -13.49
N ILE A 953 17.33 -25.86 -13.69
CA ILE A 953 16.14 -26.67 -13.44
C ILE A 953 16.51 -27.76 -12.45
N ALA A 954 16.18 -27.53 -11.19
CA ALA A 954 16.56 -28.36 -10.07
C ALA A 954 15.33 -28.74 -9.22
N PRO A 955 14.41 -29.56 -9.75
CA PRO A 955 13.17 -29.92 -9.04
C PRO A 955 13.49 -30.71 -7.78
N GLN A 956 12.74 -30.42 -6.72
CA GLN A 956 12.85 -31.08 -5.42
C GLN A 956 11.47 -31.24 -4.79
N SER A 957 11.15 -32.46 -4.35
CA SER A 957 9.97 -32.70 -3.50
C SER A 957 10.09 -34.04 -2.78
N GLU A 958 9.65 -34.05 -1.52
CA GLU A 958 9.61 -35.23 -0.67
C GLU A 958 8.22 -35.87 -0.58
N THR A 959 7.16 -35.13 -0.91
CA THR A 959 5.78 -35.63 -0.78
C THR A 959 5.05 -35.83 -2.10
N LEU A 960 5.49 -35.21 -3.19
CA LEU A 960 4.77 -35.22 -4.47
C LEU A 960 5.23 -36.33 -5.42
N SER A 961 4.32 -36.83 -6.26
CA SER A 961 4.63 -37.83 -7.30
C SER A 961 4.77 -37.23 -8.69
N TRP A 962 4.24 -36.03 -8.92
CA TRP A 962 4.41 -35.23 -10.12
C TRP A 962 4.16 -33.75 -9.83
N ALA A 963 4.79 -32.88 -10.62
CA ALA A 963 4.46 -31.46 -10.71
C ALA A 963 4.76 -30.92 -12.11
N ARG A 964 4.00 -29.93 -12.55
CA ARG A 964 4.13 -29.28 -13.86
C ARG A 964 3.70 -27.82 -13.83
N GLY A 965 4.23 -27.02 -14.74
CA GLY A 965 3.89 -25.60 -14.81
C GLY A 965 4.84 -24.77 -15.66
N THR A 966 4.67 -23.45 -15.59
CA THR A 966 5.47 -22.46 -16.29
C THR A 966 6.06 -21.44 -15.32
N VAL A 967 7.27 -20.97 -15.62
CA VAL A 967 7.94 -19.93 -14.85
C VAL A 967 8.52 -18.88 -15.81
N PRO A 968 8.17 -17.60 -15.67
CA PRO A 968 8.73 -16.53 -16.50
C PRO A 968 10.17 -16.24 -16.06
N HIS A 969 11.15 -16.75 -16.81
CA HIS A 969 12.57 -16.51 -16.57
C HIS A 969 13.06 -15.33 -17.45
N PRO A 970 14.07 -14.54 -17.02
CA PRO A 970 14.59 -13.42 -17.82
C PRO A 970 15.05 -13.79 -19.24
N ALA A 971 15.54 -15.02 -19.42
CA ALA A 971 15.92 -15.57 -20.72
C ALA A 971 14.73 -16.04 -21.60
N GLY A 972 13.51 -16.01 -21.08
CA GLY A 972 12.28 -16.49 -21.73
C GLY A 972 11.49 -17.45 -20.84
N MET A 973 10.25 -17.75 -21.21
CA MET A 973 9.39 -18.68 -20.45
C MET A 973 10.00 -20.08 -20.37
N VAL A 974 9.95 -20.70 -19.19
CA VAL A 974 10.40 -22.08 -18.95
C VAL A 974 9.21 -22.95 -18.59
N GLY A 975 8.99 -24.03 -19.33
CA GLY A 975 8.00 -25.07 -19.01
C GLY A 975 8.67 -26.28 -18.36
N VAL A 976 8.05 -26.84 -17.32
CA VAL A 976 8.51 -28.05 -16.63
C VAL A 976 7.34 -29.01 -16.43
N ASP A 977 7.54 -30.30 -16.67
CA ASP A 977 6.64 -31.40 -16.29
C ASP A 977 7.51 -32.57 -15.81
N TRP A 978 7.45 -32.90 -14.52
CA TRP A 978 8.13 -34.06 -13.99
C TRP A 978 7.17 -35.02 -13.29
N ARG A 979 7.47 -36.33 -13.39
CA ARG A 979 6.72 -37.39 -12.71
C ARG A 979 7.58 -38.60 -12.40
N ILE A 980 7.22 -39.29 -11.32
CA ILE A 980 7.85 -40.53 -10.89
C ILE A 980 7.13 -41.72 -11.52
N GLU A 981 7.86 -42.57 -12.26
CA GLU A 981 7.37 -43.82 -12.84
C GLU A 981 8.29 -44.98 -12.47
N GLY A 982 7.91 -45.73 -11.42
CA GLY A 982 8.76 -46.79 -10.86
C GLY A 982 10.05 -46.21 -10.28
N GLU A 983 11.20 -46.62 -10.81
CA GLU A 983 12.53 -46.12 -10.42
C GLU A 983 13.02 -44.95 -11.28
N ARG A 984 12.17 -44.41 -12.16
CA ARG A 984 12.52 -43.32 -13.08
C ARG A 984 11.86 -42.01 -12.69
N LEU A 985 12.60 -40.92 -12.87
CA LEU A 985 12.07 -39.55 -12.89
C LEU A 985 12.00 -39.11 -14.34
N ILE A 986 10.79 -39.04 -14.89
CA ILE A 986 10.57 -38.47 -16.22
C ILE A 986 10.49 -36.96 -16.05
N LEU A 987 11.32 -36.22 -16.78
CA LEU A 987 11.36 -34.75 -16.75
C LEU A 987 11.33 -34.22 -18.19
N GLN A 988 10.25 -33.52 -18.51
CA GLN A 988 10.10 -32.78 -19.77
C GLN A 988 10.30 -31.30 -19.49
N VAL A 989 11.15 -30.64 -20.28
CA VAL A 989 11.41 -29.21 -20.15
C VAL A 989 11.27 -28.52 -21.50
N LEU A 990 10.63 -27.35 -21.50
CA LEU A 990 10.46 -26.48 -22.66
C LEU A 990 11.24 -25.19 -22.43
N LEU A 991 12.22 -24.92 -23.30
CA LEU A 991 13.19 -23.84 -23.13
C LEU A 991 13.25 -22.88 -24.32
N PRO A 992 13.63 -21.62 -24.11
CA PRO A 992 13.98 -20.72 -25.21
C PRO A 992 15.17 -21.27 -26.00
N GLU A 993 15.12 -21.18 -27.32
CA GLU A 993 16.22 -21.61 -28.19
C GLU A 993 17.51 -20.81 -27.93
N GLY A 994 18.66 -21.49 -27.87
CA GLY A 994 19.97 -20.84 -27.74
C GLY A 994 20.40 -20.46 -26.31
N VAL A 995 19.57 -20.72 -25.29
CA VAL A 995 19.92 -20.43 -23.89
C VAL A 995 20.60 -21.63 -23.24
N ALA A 996 21.68 -21.38 -22.48
CA ALA A 996 22.35 -22.42 -21.71
C ALA A 996 21.45 -22.89 -20.57
N TYR A 997 21.43 -24.20 -20.30
CA TYR A 997 20.62 -24.76 -19.21
C TYR A 997 21.36 -25.87 -18.45
N ARG A 998 20.95 -26.08 -17.20
CA ARG A 998 21.44 -27.14 -16.32
C ARG A 998 20.27 -27.82 -15.64
N VAL A 999 20.21 -29.15 -15.72
CA VAL A 999 19.18 -29.97 -15.05
C VAL A 999 19.83 -30.78 -13.93
N ALA A 1000 19.37 -30.59 -12.70
CA ALA A 1000 19.90 -31.28 -11.52
C ALA A 1000 18.81 -31.47 -10.45
N PRO A 1001 17.98 -32.53 -10.55
CA PRO A 1001 17.01 -32.87 -9.50
C PRO A 1001 17.68 -33.02 -8.13
N ARG A 1002 16.97 -32.68 -7.06
CA ARG A 1002 17.51 -32.64 -5.69
C ARG A 1002 16.66 -33.46 -4.71
N GLY A 1003 17.18 -33.65 -3.50
CA GLY A 1003 16.53 -34.44 -2.44
C GLY A 1003 16.21 -35.86 -2.92
N ARG A 1004 15.06 -36.38 -2.53
CA ARG A 1004 14.54 -37.68 -2.98
C ARG A 1004 14.47 -37.81 -4.50
N LEU A 1005 14.19 -36.73 -5.24
CA LEU A 1005 14.11 -36.77 -6.71
C LEU A 1005 15.47 -37.10 -7.36
N ALA A 1006 16.59 -36.75 -6.71
CA ALA A 1006 17.93 -37.09 -7.17
C ALA A 1006 18.24 -38.61 -7.08
N GLY A 1007 17.46 -39.36 -6.29
CA GLY A 1007 17.62 -40.80 -6.11
C GLY A 1007 17.03 -41.65 -7.24
N PHE A 1008 16.27 -41.06 -8.16
CA PHE A 1008 15.68 -41.75 -9.31
C PHE A 1008 16.58 -41.70 -10.54
N THR A 1009 16.42 -42.66 -11.44
CA THR A 1009 17.06 -42.60 -12.76
C THR A 1009 16.37 -41.53 -13.62
N LEU A 1010 17.09 -40.47 -13.97
CA LEU A 1010 16.56 -39.35 -14.75
C LEU A 1010 16.35 -39.72 -16.24
N ASP A 1011 15.12 -39.53 -16.72
CA ASP A 1011 14.72 -39.61 -18.13
C ASP A 1011 14.33 -38.18 -18.59
N LEU A 1012 15.29 -37.48 -19.20
CA LEU A 1012 15.18 -36.06 -19.55
C LEU A 1012 14.82 -35.89 -21.04
N ASN A 1013 13.72 -35.19 -21.30
CA ASN A 1013 13.35 -34.69 -22.63
C ASN A 1013 13.38 -33.16 -22.66
N VAL A 1014 14.09 -32.58 -23.62
CA VAL A 1014 14.25 -31.12 -23.78
C VAL A 1014 13.68 -30.69 -25.13
N GLU A 1015 12.68 -29.82 -25.09
CA GLU A 1015 12.13 -29.14 -26.26
C GLU A 1015 12.50 -27.66 -26.24
N THR A 1016 12.63 -27.05 -27.42
CA THR A 1016 12.93 -25.61 -27.54
C THR A 1016 11.94 -24.87 -28.43
N TYR A 1017 11.80 -23.56 -28.21
CA TYR A 1017 10.98 -22.67 -29.05
C TYR A 1017 11.75 -21.40 -29.45
N GLY A 1018 11.47 -20.88 -30.64
CA GLY A 1018 12.10 -19.66 -31.18
C GLY A 1018 11.38 -18.37 -30.80
N GLU A 1019 12.04 -17.23 -31.02
CA GLU A 1019 11.64 -15.88 -30.54
C GLU A 1019 10.20 -15.44 -30.88
N ASN A 1020 9.62 -15.91 -31.98
CA ASN A 1020 8.27 -15.52 -32.44
C ASN A 1020 7.14 -16.45 -31.97
N ARG A 1021 7.41 -17.35 -31.01
CA ARG A 1021 6.40 -18.24 -30.44
C ARG A 1021 6.44 -18.12 -28.93
N GLU A 1022 5.49 -17.40 -28.34
CA GLU A 1022 5.24 -17.61 -26.92
C GLU A 1022 4.74 -19.06 -26.72
N PRO A 1023 5.27 -19.79 -25.72
CA PRO A 1023 4.82 -21.14 -25.47
C PRO A 1023 3.40 -21.10 -24.90
N ILE A 1024 2.42 -21.40 -25.73
CA ILE A 1024 1.08 -21.79 -25.26
C ILE A 1024 1.22 -23.23 -24.76
N LEU A 1025 1.45 -23.41 -23.46
CA LEU A 1025 1.17 -24.67 -22.80
C LEU A 1025 -0.36 -24.82 -22.76
N ILE A 1026 -0.90 -25.43 -23.81
CA ILE A 1026 -2.31 -25.80 -23.95
C ILE A 1026 -2.71 -26.54 -22.67
N SER A 1027 -3.88 -26.24 -22.09
CA SER A 1027 -4.42 -26.99 -20.95
C SER A 1027 -4.41 -28.49 -21.24
N ILE A 1028 -3.60 -29.26 -20.52
CA ILE A 1028 -3.46 -30.71 -20.76
C ILE A 1028 -4.24 -31.48 -19.69
N GLU A 1029 -5.34 -32.10 -20.10
CA GLU A 1029 -6.04 -33.12 -19.31
C GLU A 1029 -5.07 -34.26 -18.90
N PRO A 1030 -5.27 -34.90 -17.73
CA PRO A 1030 -4.39 -35.98 -17.27
C PRO A 1030 -4.35 -37.14 -18.28
N GLY A 1031 -3.17 -37.43 -18.84
CA GLY A 1031 -2.91 -38.65 -19.63
C GLY A 1031 -2.69 -38.48 -21.14
N SER A 1032 -2.71 -37.27 -21.71
CA SER A 1032 -2.33 -37.06 -23.12
C SER A 1032 -0.82 -36.82 -23.28
N PRO A 1033 -0.11 -37.50 -24.19
CA PRO A 1033 1.20 -37.05 -24.66
C PRO A 1033 1.07 -35.69 -25.35
N PHE A 1034 2.12 -34.86 -25.26
CA PHE A 1034 2.24 -33.58 -25.96
C PHE A 1034 1.92 -33.78 -27.45
N LYS A 1035 0.77 -33.29 -27.90
CA LYS A 1035 0.50 -33.07 -29.33
C LYS A 1035 0.33 -31.58 -29.52
N SER A 1036 1.28 -30.98 -30.21
CA SER A 1036 1.14 -29.63 -30.73
C SER A 1036 0.00 -29.60 -31.76
N SER A 1037 -1.17 -29.12 -31.35
CA SER A 1037 -2.24 -28.76 -32.29
C SER A 1037 -2.58 -27.28 -32.11
N PHE A 1038 -2.25 -26.51 -33.14
CA PHE A 1038 -2.52 -25.08 -33.27
C PHE A 1038 -3.94 -24.83 -33.82
N LEU A 1039 -4.51 -23.67 -33.46
CA LEU A 1039 -5.73 -23.00 -33.94
C LEU A 1039 -7.07 -23.35 -33.25
N GLY A 1040 -7.46 -22.46 -32.33
CA GLY A 1040 -8.84 -22.16 -31.98
C GLY A 1040 -8.93 -20.69 -31.58
N ARG A 1041 -9.57 -19.86 -32.41
CA ARG A 1041 -9.79 -18.42 -32.19
C ARG A 1041 -10.57 -18.19 -30.89
N TYR A 1042 -10.12 -17.27 -30.07
CA TYR A 1042 -10.96 -16.56 -29.12
C TYR A 1042 -11.16 -15.14 -29.68
N GLU A 1043 -12.36 -14.88 -30.19
CA GLU A 1043 -12.99 -13.56 -30.26
C GLU A 1043 -13.66 -13.26 -28.92
#